data_AF-A0A5C7IWX0-F1
#
_entry.id   AF-A0A5C7IWX0-F1
#
_cell.length_a   1.000
_cell.length_b   1.000
_cell.length_c   1.000
_cell.angle_alpha   90.00
_cell.angle_beta   90.00
_cell.angle_gamma   90.00
#
_symmetry.space_group_name_H-M   'P 1'
#
loop_
_entity.id
_entity.type
_entity.pdbx_description
1 polymer ?
#
loop_
_entity_poly.entity_id
_entity_poly.type
_entity_poly.pdbx_seq_one_letter_code
_entity_poly.pdbx_strand_id
1 'polypeptide(L)'
;MSRRGGGRGPDNRRDQPSPATGQSSQRSGGGNPLGRGRGGGRGGGRGGGRDGSSAGGRGSYTSAAEASASPPVHSTPTAVPVQSIQRGGGGDPSGRGRGGYASGGRGGYSSAAEGSSLPPASTPPVASTTTAAPAVSITPEITSKKVNRDVVSELTRLYRESHLGKRMPAYDGRKSLYTAGPLPFESKEFVVKLDQDSGAQSSTSKRKERKFNVTIKLASKPDLYALQQFLRSRHLDAPHEVIQVLDIVLRASPSEKYVPVGRSFFSPDLGPMGQLGDDVSARGFYEPILVSEFVSKYINRNISTPLSDHDRVKVRKSFKGLKVVLTHMDYAKSYKITGISSQPLKQLMFTLEDKVTKTSVVQYFRDKYQKVLEYTSLPALQAGSDANPIYLPMELSMIVEGQRYTKRLNERQVTALLKATCQRPHDRESNIKRMVLSNDYNRDKLANEEFGIHVGAELASVDARVLPPPMLNYHESGREPKVNPSLGQWNMINKKMINGGRVDFWTCVCFSTRVNRDLPFQFCGDLVNMCNSKGMVFNPNPVIPIFSAGPNQIERALTDIHTRSTAEIARRGGKQLQLLIIILPDATGSYGRIKRVCETELGIVSQCCQPRQASKLSKQYFENVALKINVKVGGRNTVLNDAVMRRLPHVSDSPTIIIGADVTHPQPGEDSSPSIAAVVASMDWPEVTKYRGLVSAQTHRDEIIKDLYTSTQDAQRGVVHGGMIRDLLRAFRMSTGHKPHKIIFYRDGVSEGQFNQVLLHEVDAIRQACSSLEPDYVPPITFIVVQKRHHTRLFPSDRNMTDRSGNIQPGTVVDTKICHPTEFDFYLNSHAGIQGTSRPTHYHVLFDENRFTADELQMLTNNLCYTYARCTRSVSIVPPAYYAHLAAFRARYYIEGDTSDSGSSSGRGSGSGTRESNLLVQPLPGIKENVKDVMFFC
;
A
#
# COMPACT_ATOMS: atom_id res chain seq x y z
N MET A 1 -17.07 -51.40 45.34
CA MET A 1 -16.25 -52.55 44.89
C MET A 1 -14.90 -52.00 44.43
N SER A 2 -13.98 -51.85 45.38
CA SER A 2 -12.70 -52.60 45.49
C SER A 2 -11.57 -51.94 44.70
N ARG A 3 -10.80 -51.03 45.32
CA ARG A 3 -9.54 -51.25 46.12
C ARG A 3 -8.32 -51.27 45.18
N ARG A 4 -7.15 -50.68 45.42
CA ARG A 4 -6.40 -50.03 46.54
C ARG A 4 -5.25 -49.26 45.84
N GLY A 5 -4.79 -48.07 46.26
CA GLY A 5 -4.01 -47.77 47.48
C GLY A 5 -2.54 -47.55 47.08
N GLY A 6 -1.71 -46.66 47.64
CA GLY A 6 -1.80 -45.73 48.78
C GLY A 6 -0.37 -45.15 48.97
N GLY A 7 -0.22 -43.88 49.35
CA GLY A 7 0.10 -43.46 50.73
C GLY A 7 1.33 -42.55 50.69
N ARG A 8 1.62 -41.61 51.60
CA ARG A 8 1.10 -41.11 52.89
C ARG A 8 1.53 -39.61 52.91
N GLY A 9 0.76 -38.60 53.33
CA GLY A 9 0.34 -38.25 54.70
C GLY A 9 1.53 -37.75 55.56
N PRO A 10 1.39 -36.79 56.52
CA PRO A 10 0.17 -36.12 56.99
C PRO A 10 0.32 -34.58 57.27
N ASP A 11 -0.79 -33.82 57.32
CA ASP A 11 -1.44 -33.17 58.51
C ASP A 11 -0.93 -31.75 58.89
N ASN A 12 -1.76 -30.70 58.75
CA ASN A 12 -2.70 -30.12 59.75
C ASN A 12 -1.96 -29.35 60.87
N ARG A 13 -2.29 -28.14 61.34
CA ARG A 13 -3.52 -27.31 61.33
C ARG A 13 -3.17 -25.97 62.03
N ARG A 14 -3.88 -24.88 61.69
CA ARG A 14 -4.37 -23.77 62.58
C ARG A 14 -3.30 -22.91 63.29
N ASP A 15 -3.46 -21.64 63.63
CA ASP A 15 -4.50 -20.60 63.57
C ASP A 15 -3.73 -19.25 63.72
N GLN A 16 -4.36 -18.13 63.36
CA GLN A 16 -3.91 -16.72 63.59
C GLN A 16 -3.87 -16.36 65.12
N PRO A 17 -3.70 -15.10 65.61
CA PRO A 17 -3.18 -13.82 65.05
C PRO A 17 -2.22 -13.00 65.99
N SER A 18 -1.47 -12.03 65.40
CA SER A 18 -1.08 -10.69 65.90
C SER A 18 -0.30 -10.52 67.25
N PRO A 19 0.06 -9.29 67.71
CA PRO A 19 1.22 -8.46 67.29
C PRO A 19 2.10 -8.01 68.48
N ALA A 20 3.21 -7.28 68.24
CA ALA A 20 3.65 -6.06 68.99
C ALA A 20 5.18 -5.80 68.98
N THR A 21 5.52 -4.55 68.60
CA THR A 21 6.49 -3.59 69.17
C THR A 21 7.90 -4.00 69.65
N GLY A 22 8.89 -3.17 69.26
CA GLY A 22 10.15 -3.00 69.99
C GLY A 22 11.00 -1.83 69.45
N GLN A 23 11.00 -0.71 70.18
CA GLN A 23 11.81 0.50 69.98
C GLN A 23 13.27 0.32 70.45
N SER A 24 14.18 1.16 69.93
CA SER A 24 15.12 2.09 70.61
C SER A 24 16.56 1.77 70.17
N SER A 25 17.55 2.67 70.07
CA SER A 25 17.90 3.98 70.64
C SER A 25 18.96 4.62 69.71
N GLN A 26 18.90 5.90 69.32
CA GLN A 26 19.35 7.15 69.96
C GLN A 26 20.88 7.44 70.01
N ARG A 27 21.19 8.71 69.68
CA ARG A 27 22.39 9.55 69.96
C ARG A 27 23.56 9.51 68.95
N SER A 28 24.30 10.58 68.66
CA SER A 28 24.12 12.04 68.54
C SER A 28 25.52 12.67 68.43
N GLY A 29 25.71 13.68 67.56
CA GLY A 29 26.60 14.81 67.86
C GLY A 29 27.98 14.87 67.19
N GLY A 30 28.14 15.89 66.32
CA GLY A 30 29.13 16.96 66.52
C GLY A 30 30.46 16.91 65.76
N GLY A 31 30.82 18.04 65.14
CA GLY A 31 32.21 18.55 65.18
C GLY A 31 32.98 18.61 63.86
N ASN A 32 33.04 19.82 63.29
CA ASN A 32 33.83 20.34 62.16
C ASN A 32 35.36 20.35 62.46
N PRO A 33 36.24 20.97 61.64
CA PRO A 33 36.67 20.76 60.25
C PRO A 33 38.23 20.65 60.16
N LEU A 34 38.84 20.65 58.97
CA LEU A 34 40.12 21.33 58.59
C LEU A 34 40.76 20.68 57.37
N GLY A 35 41.41 21.50 56.51
CA GLY A 35 42.50 21.01 55.66
C GLY A 35 42.57 21.59 54.24
N ARG A 36 43.18 22.77 54.10
CA ARG A 36 43.68 23.33 52.84
C ARG A 36 44.73 22.40 52.19
N GLY A 37 44.85 22.43 50.86
CA GLY A 37 46.06 21.95 50.20
C GLY A 37 46.01 21.97 48.67
N ARG A 38 46.63 22.98 48.06
CA ARG A 38 46.86 23.16 46.62
C ARG A 38 47.95 22.25 46.07
N GLY A 39 47.86 21.92 44.78
CA GLY A 39 48.93 21.45 43.90
C GLY A 39 48.31 20.62 42.76
N GLY A 40 48.40 20.92 41.47
CA GLY A 40 49.52 21.46 40.70
C GLY A 40 50.09 20.32 39.86
N GLY A 41 49.85 20.31 38.53
CA GLY A 41 50.49 19.36 37.62
C GLY A 41 49.66 18.98 36.39
N ARG A 42 50.02 19.56 35.22
CA ARG A 42 49.62 19.10 33.89
C ARG A 42 50.49 17.91 33.48
N GLY A 43 49.90 16.89 32.83
CA GLY A 43 50.65 15.90 32.04
C GLY A 43 49.95 14.56 31.80
N GLY A 44 49.27 14.44 30.64
CA GLY A 44 49.10 13.23 29.80
C GLY A 44 48.71 11.87 30.40
N GLY A 45 47.55 11.33 29.98
CA GLY A 45 47.22 9.92 30.12
C GLY A 45 45.92 9.52 29.40
N ARG A 46 46.02 8.56 28.48
CA ARG A 46 44.91 7.90 27.77
C ARG A 46 43.94 7.21 28.74
N GLY A 47 42.66 7.14 28.38
CA GLY A 47 41.69 6.21 29.00
C GLY A 47 40.25 6.59 28.68
N GLY A 48 39.54 5.73 27.93
CA GLY A 48 38.18 5.98 27.43
C GLY A 48 37.05 5.70 28.42
N GLY A 49 35.82 5.92 27.94
CA GLY A 49 34.64 5.24 28.47
C GLY A 49 33.36 6.08 28.62
N ARG A 50 32.40 5.74 27.74
CA ARG A 50 30.95 5.61 27.98
C ARG A 50 30.02 6.80 27.73
N ASP A 51 29.52 6.76 26.50
CA ASP A 51 28.15 6.93 26.05
C ASP A 51 27.04 6.81 27.11
N GLY A 52 26.19 7.85 27.16
CA GLY A 52 24.84 7.83 27.73
C GLY A 52 23.81 8.05 26.63
N SER A 53 23.48 7.00 25.88
CA SER A 53 22.42 7.01 24.85
C SER A 53 21.04 6.87 25.49
N SER A 54 20.23 7.92 25.39
CA SER A 54 18.79 7.89 25.71
C SER A 54 18.03 7.14 24.62
N ALA A 55 17.68 5.89 24.89
CA ALA A 55 16.91 5.01 24.03
C ALA A 55 15.42 5.43 24.01
N GLY A 56 15.00 6.09 22.92
CA GLY A 56 13.60 6.33 22.60
C GLY A 56 12.87 5.01 22.30
N GLY A 57 11.81 4.75 23.07
CA GLY A 57 11.01 3.52 22.99
C GLY A 57 10.32 3.33 21.63
N ARG A 58 10.68 2.23 20.97
CA ARG A 58 10.04 1.73 19.74
C ARG A 58 8.61 1.25 20.03
N GLY A 59 7.63 2.11 19.78
CA GLY A 59 6.24 1.73 19.57
C GLY A 59 6.05 1.26 18.12
N SER A 60 5.87 -0.04 17.92
CA SER A 60 5.49 -0.64 16.65
C SER A 60 4.06 -0.20 16.30
N TYR A 61 3.92 0.96 15.66
CA TYR A 61 2.69 1.31 14.95
C TYR A 61 2.51 0.27 13.85
N THR A 62 1.38 -0.41 13.84
CA THR A 62 1.02 -1.34 12.78
C THR A 62 0.78 -0.55 11.49
N SER A 63 1.87 -0.28 10.75
CA SER A 63 1.85 -0.08 9.30
C SER A 63 1.50 -1.38 8.56
N ALA A 64 1.25 -2.47 9.29
CA ALA A 64 0.91 -3.78 8.74
C ALA A 64 -0.38 -3.81 7.89
N ALA A 65 -1.26 -2.81 7.99
CA ALA A 65 -2.41 -2.70 7.07
C ALA A 65 -1.99 -2.32 5.64
N GLU A 66 -0.77 -1.81 5.43
CA GLU A 66 -0.25 -1.47 4.08
C GLU A 66 0.63 -2.60 3.49
N ALA A 67 0.93 -3.67 4.25
CA ALA A 67 1.89 -4.70 3.84
C ALA A 67 1.29 -5.86 3.02
N SER A 68 -0.04 -5.91 2.80
CA SER A 68 -0.71 -7.02 2.10
C SER A 68 -1.38 -6.66 0.78
N ALA A 69 -1.30 -5.40 0.33
CA ALA A 69 -1.71 -5.03 -1.02
C ALA A 69 -0.51 -5.16 -1.97
N SER A 70 -0.80 -5.59 -3.20
CA SER A 70 0.18 -5.78 -4.27
C SER A 70 1.09 -4.54 -4.43
N PRO A 71 2.42 -4.67 -4.57
CA PRO A 71 3.25 -3.53 -4.90
C PRO A 71 2.88 -3.08 -6.33
N PRO A 72 2.34 -1.85 -6.53
CA PRO A 72 2.13 -1.32 -7.86
C PRO A 72 3.47 -1.28 -8.58
N VAL A 73 3.40 -1.39 -9.89
CA VAL A 73 4.59 -1.61 -10.68
C VAL A 73 5.39 -0.31 -10.72
N HIS A 74 6.48 -0.29 -9.95
CA HIS A 74 7.27 0.89 -9.68
C HIS A 74 7.81 1.51 -10.97
N SER A 75 8.16 2.79 -10.96
CA SER A 75 9.12 3.45 -11.84
C SER A 75 10.05 4.27 -10.95
N THR A 76 11.18 4.73 -11.51
CA THR A 76 12.04 5.72 -10.85
C THR A 76 11.21 6.96 -10.46
N PRO A 77 11.37 7.47 -9.23
CA PRO A 77 10.66 8.65 -8.76
C PRO A 77 11.14 9.91 -9.45
N THR A 78 10.20 10.77 -9.85
CA THR A 78 10.51 12.16 -10.23
C THR A 78 10.94 12.89 -8.97
N ALA A 79 12.21 13.26 -8.89
CA ALA A 79 12.78 14.00 -7.78
C ALA A 79 12.81 15.50 -8.07
N VAL A 80 12.32 16.29 -7.12
CA VAL A 80 12.08 17.71 -7.32
C VAL A 80 12.48 18.48 -6.04
N PRO A 81 13.56 19.28 -6.07
CA PRO A 81 13.90 20.25 -5.04
C PRO A 81 12.81 21.31 -4.87
N VAL A 82 12.59 21.70 -3.63
CA VAL A 82 11.54 22.65 -3.24
C VAL A 82 12.14 23.87 -2.55
N GLN A 83 11.81 25.06 -3.07
CA GLN A 83 12.10 26.36 -2.47
C GLN A 83 10.84 26.91 -1.78
N SER A 84 10.94 27.29 -0.50
CA SER A 84 9.81 27.79 0.28
C SER A 84 9.75 29.31 0.30
N ILE A 85 8.57 29.89 0.03
CA ILE A 85 8.33 31.33 0.18
C ILE A 85 7.50 31.58 1.44
N GLN A 86 7.97 32.43 2.36
CA GLN A 86 7.22 32.85 3.56
C GLN A 86 6.37 34.10 3.23
N ARG A 87 5.09 34.12 3.65
CA ARG A 87 4.21 35.29 3.49
C ARG A 87 4.37 36.30 4.63
N GLY A 88 4.61 37.57 4.28
CA GLY A 88 4.19 38.76 5.04
C GLY A 88 2.79 39.19 4.59
N GLY A 89 1.97 39.72 5.51
CA GLY A 89 0.53 39.90 5.32
C GLY A 89 0.09 41.22 4.66
N GLY A 90 -1.15 41.19 4.13
CA GLY A 90 -2.01 42.36 3.88
C GLY A 90 -2.31 42.66 2.40
N GLY A 91 -3.55 42.47 1.96
CA GLY A 91 -4.04 42.93 0.66
C GLY A 91 -5.36 42.27 0.24
N ASP A 92 -6.45 43.03 0.28
CA ASP A 92 -7.84 42.67 -0.05
C ASP A 92 -8.07 42.61 -1.59
N PRO A 93 -8.79 41.63 -2.18
CA PRO A 93 -9.14 41.70 -3.59
C PRO A 93 -10.65 41.67 -3.85
N SER A 94 -11.18 42.79 -4.33
CA SER A 94 -12.48 42.87 -4.99
C SER A 94 -12.31 42.78 -6.52
N GLY A 95 -12.84 41.74 -7.15
CA GLY A 95 -12.90 41.62 -8.61
C GLY A 95 -13.83 40.51 -9.07
N ARG A 96 -15.08 40.85 -9.42
CA ARG A 96 -16.09 39.93 -9.96
C ARG A 96 -15.93 39.77 -11.47
N GLY A 97 -15.76 38.53 -11.95
CA GLY A 97 -15.90 38.15 -13.36
C GLY A 97 -17.05 37.16 -13.55
N ARG A 98 -17.98 37.46 -14.48
CA ARG A 98 -19.16 36.66 -14.82
C ARG A 98 -18.85 35.57 -15.85
N GLY A 99 -19.39 34.37 -15.61
CA GLY A 99 -20.24 33.64 -16.56
C GLY A 99 -19.59 32.76 -17.64
N GLY A 100 -19.57 31.45 -17.39
CA GLY A 100 -19.45 30.39 -18.40
C GLY A 100 -19.50 29.02 -17.74
N TYR A 101 -20.29 28.09 -18.26
CA TYR A 101 -20.35 26.70 -17.80
C TYR A 101 -18.96 26.06 -17.96
N ALA A 102 -18.32 25.65 -16.87
CA ALA A 102 -16.93 25.20 -16.88
C ALA A 102 -16.83 23.70 -16.56
N SER A 103 -16.39 22.91 -17.54
CA SER A 103 -15.48 21.79 -17.30
C SER A 103 -14.35 22.29 -16.40
N GLY A 104 -13.89 21.51 -15.41
CA GLY A 104 -13.00 21.90 -14.30
C GLY A 104 -11.64 22.53 -14.65
N GLY A 105 -11.64 23.65 -15.38
CA GLY A 105 -10.47 24.46 -15.67
C GLY A 105 -9.95 25.11 -14.40
N ARG A 106 -8.63 25.24 -14.32
CA ARG A 106 -7.89 25.81 -13.19
C ARG A 106 -8.45 27.19 -12.78
N GLY A 107 -9.16 27.25 -11.65
CA GLY A 107 -9.38 28.51 -10.93
C GLY A 107 -8.01 29.09 -10.56
N GLY A 108 -7.82 30.40 -10.72
CA GLY A 108 -6.49 31.04 -10.72
C GLY A 108 -5.52 30.60 -9.62
N TYR A 109 -4.21 30.75 -9.89
CA TYR A 109 -3.14 30.47 -8.92
C TYR A 109 -3.37 31.19 -7.58
N SER A 110 -2.95 30.56 -6.47
CA SER A 110 -3.00 31.19 -5.14
C SER A 110 -2.37 32.58 -5.14
N SER A 111 -2.95 33.51 -4.39
CA SER A 111 -2.67 34.96 -4.43
C SER A 111 -1.27 35.38 -3.92
N ALA A 112 -0.17 35.02 -4.56
CA ALA A 112 1.13 35.68 -4.34
C ALA A 112 2.10 35.38 -5.49
N ALA A 113 2.05 36.19 -6.54
CA ALA A 113 3.08 36.22 -7.58
C ALA A 113 3.13 37.61 -8.23
N GLU A 114 3.51 38.63 -7.47
CA GLU A 114 4.16 39.80 -8.07
C GLU A 114 5.59 39.85 -7.55
N GLY A 115 6.52 39.49 -8.43
CA GLY A 115 7.93 39.38 -8.10
C GLY A 115 8.75 39.04 -9.35
N SER A 116 9.13 40.11 -10.07
CA SER A 116 10.22 40.21 -11.05
C SER A 116 10.38 39.06 -12.07
N SER A 117 10.00 39.38 -13.31
CA SER A 117 10.34 38.65 -14.53
C SER A 117 11.84 38.34 -14.63
N LEU A 118 12.20 37.08 -14.43
CA LEU A 118 13.37 36.46 -15.06
C LEU A 118 12.84 35.51 -16.14
N PRO A 119 13.48 35.48 -17.33
CA PRO A 119 12.98 34.66 -18.42
C PRO A 119 13.00 33.18 -17.99
N PRO A 120 11.99 32.39 -18.37
CA PRO A 120 12.05 30.95 -18.15
C PRO A 120 13.33 30.42 -18.78
N ALA A 121 14.10 29.64 -18.01
CA ALA A 121 15.19 28.84 -18.55
C ALA A 121 14.63 28.12 -19.79
N SER A 122 15.20 28.45 -20.94
CA SER A 122 14.83 27.90 -22.24
C SER A 122 14.75 26.38 -22.11
N THR A 123 13.53 25.84 -22.22
CA THR A 123 13.39 24.46 -22.65
C THR A 123 14.10 24.38 -24.00
N PRO A 124 15.18 23.59 -24.14
CA PRO A 124 15.75 23.41 -25.46
C PRO A 124 14.63 22.88 -26.36
N PRO A 125 14.52 23.37 -27.61
CA PRO A 125 13.52 22.89 -28.52
C PRO A 125 13.70 21.37 -28.63
N VAL A 126 12.67 20.59 -28.26
CA VAL A 126 12.54 19.24 -28.80
C VAL A 126 12.58 19.44 -30.31
N ALA A 127 13.62 18.91 -30.95
CA ALA A 127 13.88 19.14 -32.36
C ALA A 127 12.59 18.93 -33.16
N SER A 128 12.35 19.83 -34.12
CA SER A 128 11.18 19.86 -35.00
C SER A 128 11.18 18.72 -36.03
N THR A 129 11.62 17.52 -35.62
CA THR A 129 11.68 16.33 -36.45
C THR A 129 10.32 15.66 -36.44
N THR A 130 9.65 15.63 -37.60
CA THR A 130 8.40 14.87 -37.78
C THR A 130 8.62 13.41 -37.37
N THR A 131 7.93 12.94 -36.33
CA THR A 131 7.98 11.53 -35.95
C THR A 131 7.02 10.72 -36.82
N ALA A 132 7.40 9.51 -37.17
CA ALA A 132 6.52 8.54 -37.82
C ALA A 132 6.29 7.37 -36.88
N ALA A 133 5.06 6.86 -36.85
CA ALA A 133 4.66 5.71 -36.05
C ALA A 133 4.26 4.54 -36.95
N PRO A 134 5.22 3.70 -37.38
CA PRO A 134 4.90 2.42 -38.00
C PRO A 134 4.32 1.38 -37.02
N ALA A 135 3.35 0.61 -37.49
CA ALA A 135 2.94 -0.65 -36.89
C ALA A 135 3.84 -1.81 -37.35
N VAL A 136 4.14 -2.74 -36.45
CA VAL A 136 4.96 -3.92 -36.69
C VAL A 136 4.17 -5.19 -36.42
N SER A 137 4.30 -6.17 -37.31
CA SER A 137 3.85 -7.55 -37.08
C SER A 137 4.98 -8.54 -37.30
N ILE A 138 5.17 -9.45 -36.36
CA ILE A 138 6.21 -10.49 -36.40
C ILE A 138 5.55 -11.86 -36.48
N THR A 139 5.96 -12.66 -37.46
CA THR A 139 5.46 -14.03 -37.69
C THR A 139 6.63 -15.02 -37.59
N PRO A 140 6.53 -16.13 -36.82
CA PRO A 140 5.38 -16.53 -36.00
C PRO A 140 5.17 -15.60 -34.77
N GLU A 141 3.94 -15.54 -34.25
CA GLU A 141 3.62 -14.71 -33.08
C GLU A 141 4.46 -15.11 -31.86
N ILE A 142 5.03 -14.10 -31.19
CA ILE A 142 5.94 -14.30 -30.05
C ILE A 142 5.36 -13.59 -28.82
N THR A 143 5.17 -14.35 -27.75
CA THR A 143 4.69 -13.83 -26.46
C THR A 143 5.76 -13.08 -25.66
N SER A 144 7.04 -13.34 -25.95
CA SER A 144 8.18 -12.72 -25.27
C SER A 144 8.55 -11.36 -25.88
N LYS A 145 8.34 -10.28 -25.12
CA LYS A 145 8.77 -8.93 -25.51
C LYS A 145 10.28 -8.83 -25.77
N LYS A 146 11.11 -9.57 -25.02
CA LYS A 146 12.57 -9.56 -25.20
C LYS A 146 12.92 -10.09 -26.60
N VAL A 147 12.39 -11.26 -26.95
CA VAL A 147 12.65 -11.87 -28.28
C VAL A 147 12.15 -10.96 -29.40
N ASN A 148 10.98 -10.32 -29.25
CA ASN A 148 10.51 -9.33 -30.21
C ASN A 148 11.50 -8.17 -30.40
N ARG A 149 12.10 -7.66 -29.31
CA ARG A 149 13.12 -6.61 -29.39
C ARG A 149 14.41 -7.11 -30.04
N ASP A 150 14.84 -8.33 -29.72
CA ASP A 150 16.01 -8.96 -30.34
C ASP A 150 15.81 -9.09 -31.87
N VAL A 151 14.60 -9.48 -32.31
CA VAL A 151 14.24 -9.54 -33.75
C VAL A 151 14.32 -8.16 -34.41
N VAL A 152 13.78 -7.11 -33.79
CA VAL A 152 13.79 -5.76 -34.36
C VAL A 152 15.20 -5.13 -34.31
N SER A 153 16.00 -5.45 -33.30
CA SER A 153 17.40 -5.05 -33.20
C SER A 153 18.22 -5.66 -34.34
N GLU A 154 18.04 -6.95 -34.60
CA GLU A 154 18.70 -7.64 -35.72
C GLU A 154 18.21 -7.14 -37.09
N LEU A 155 16.90 -6.86 -37.23
CA LEU A 155 16.35 -6.18 -38.41
C LEU A 155 17.05 -4.85 -38.66
N THR A 156 17.17 -4.03 -37.61
CA THR A 156 17.83 -2.73 -37.68
C THR A 156 19.28 -2.90 -38.08
N ARG A 157 20.01 -3.84 -37.46
CA ARG A 157 21.41 -4.13 -37.80
C ARG A 157 21.60 -4.51 -39.29
N LEU A 158 20.71 -5.33 -39.84
CA LEU A 158 20.80 -5.82 -41.22
C LEU A 158 20.34 -4.80 -42.26
N TYR A 159 19.30 -4.02 -41.95
CA TYR A 159 18.57 -3.22 -42.94
C TYR A 159 18.63 -1.70 -42.71
N ARG A 160 19.35 -1.22 -41.69
CA ARG A 160 19.49 0.22 -41.39
C ARG A 160 19.98 1.03 -42.59
N GLU A 161 21.12 0.66 -43.16
CA GLU A 161 21.74 1.39 -44.27
C GLU A 161 20.94 1.27 -45.57
N SER A 162 20.30 0.12 -45.80
CA SER A 162 19.68 -0.20 -47.09
C SER A 162 18.20 0.21 -47.20
N HIS A 163 17.40 -0.02 -46.16
CA HIS A 163 15.94 0.07 -46.25
C HIS A 163 15.32 1.00 -45.23
N LEU A 164 15.93 1.18 -44.05
CA LEU A 164 15.37 2.06 -43.02
C LEU A 164 15.76 3.54 -43.22
N GLY A 165 16.52 3.85 -44.27
CA GLY A 165 16.99 5.21 -44.55
C GLY A 165 17.95 5.71 -43.47
N LYS A 166 18.82 4.83 -42.96
CA LYS A 166 19.80 5.08 -41.88
C LYS A 166 19.21 5.38 -40.49
N ARG A 167 17.88 5.32 -40.35
CA ARG A 167 17.17 5.60 -39.10
C ARG A 167 17.26 4.47 -38.10
N MET A 168 17.21 4.82 -36.82
CA MET A 168 17.14 3.90 -35.70
C MET A 168 15.73 3.87 -35.10
N PRO A 169 15.01 2.75 -35.22
CA PRO A 169 13.67 2.65 -34.67
C PRO A 169 13.65 2.41 -33.16
N ALA A 170 12.74 3.10 -32.46
CA ALA A 170 12.35 2.78 -31.09
C ALA A 170 11.16 1.82 -31.09
N TYR A 171 11.21 0.74 -30.31
CA TYR A 171 10.20 -0.33 -30.37
C TYR A 171 9.71 -0.79 -28.99
N ASP A 172 8.38 -0.90 -28.84
CA ASP A 172 7.73 -1.23 -27.56
C ASP A 172 7.87 -2.72 -27.16
N GLY A 173 8.33 -3.57 -28.08
CA GLY A 173 8.43 -5.02 -27.92
C GLY A 173 7.16 -5.78 -28.29
N ARG A 174 6.16 -5.12 -28.90
CA ARG A 174 4.91 -5.72 -29.36
C ARG A 174 4.54 -5.35 -30.78
N LYS A 175 4.08 -4.12 -31.01
CA LYS A 175 3.46 -3.70 -32.28
C LYS A 175 3.77 -2.25 -32.66
N SER A 176 4.25 -1.43 -31.73
CA SER A 176 4.46 0.00 -31.96
C SER A 176 5.94 0.29 -32.14
N LEU A 177 6.30 0.77 -33.33
CA LEU A 177 7.63 1.19 -33.71
C LEU A 177 7.60 2.68 -34.08
N TYR A 178 8.64 3.42 -33.75
CA TYR A 178 8.73 4.85 -34.00
C TYR A 178 10.09 5.21 -34.59
N THR A 179 10.12 6.17 -35.50
CA THR A 179 11.35 6.68 -36.12
C THR A 179 11.37 8.21 -36.15
N ALA A 180 12.57 8.80 -36.07
CA ALA A 180 12.78 10.23 -36.25
C ALA A 180 12.72 10.60 -37.75
N GLY A 181 11.51 10.59 -38.30
CA GLY A 181 11.23 10.84 -39.72
C GLY A 181 10.58 9.65 -40.43
N PRO A 182 9.98 9.88 -41.61
CA PRO A 182 9.29 8.86 -42.37
C PRO A 182 10.26 7.84 -42.99
N LEU A 183 9.98 6.55 -42.84
CA LEU A 183 10.69 5.49 -43.56
C LEU A 183 10.51 5.65 -45.09
N PRO A 184 11.45 5.18 -45.92
CA PRO A 184 11.38 5.31 -47.39
C PRO A 184 10.37 4.35 -48.04
N PHE A 185 9.40 3.85 -47.27
CA PHE A 185 8.32 2.97 -47.70
C PHE A 185 7.11 3.14 -46.77
N GLU A 186 5.91 2.89 -47.29
CA GLU A 186 4.69 2.85 -46.48
C GLU A 186 4.43 1.48 -45.87
N SER A 187 4.84 0.40 -46.55
CA SER A 187 4.74 -0.96 -46.04
C SER A 187 5.87 -1.82 -46.63
N LYS A 188 6.53 -2.62 -45.80
CA LYS A 188 7.58 -3.55 -46.25
C LYS A 188 7.68 -4.77 -45.34
N GLU A 189 7.95 -5.92 -45.94
CA GLU A 189 8.23 -7.17 -45.23
C GLU A 189 9.74 -7.47 -45.25
N PHE A 190 10.25 -7.94 -44.13
CA PHE A 190 11.63 -8.30 -43.91
C PHE A 190 11.71 -9.74 -43.41
N VAL A 191 12.74 -10.45 -43.83
CA VAL A 191 13.08 -11.74 -43.24
C VAL A 191 14.28 -11.53 -42.32
N VAL A 192 14.08 -11.81 -41.04
CA VAL A 192 15.10 -11.73 -40.00
C VAL A 192 15.40 -13.14 -39.53
N LYS A 193 16.68 -13.45 -39.42
CA LYS A 193 17.11 -14.72 -38.83
C LYS A 193 17.78 -14.43 -37.50
N LEU A 194 17.26 -15.02 -36.45
CA LEU A 194 17.99 -15.05 -35.18
C LEU A 194 18.61 -16.44 -35.03
N ASP A 195 19.89 -16.44 -34.71
CA ASP A 195 20.52 -17.62 -34.16
C ASP A 195 19.85 -17.93 -32.82
N GLN A 196 19.39 -19.17 -32.67
CA GLN A 196 19.12 -19.63 -31.32
C GLN A 196 20.46 -19.62 -30.57
N ASP A 197 20.47 -19.05 -29.36
CA ASP A 197 21.22 -19.66 -28.25
C ASP A 197 20.71 -21.09 -28.09
N SER A 198 21.20 -21.97 -28.97
CA SER A 198 20.80 -23.36 -29.07
C SER A 198 21.59 -24.08 -28.02
N GLY A 199 20.98 -24.21 -26.85
CA GLY A 199 21.38 -25.21 -25.88
C GLY A 199 21.11 -26.65 -26.36
N ALA A 200 21.56 -27.00 -27.55
CA ALA A 200 21.45 -28.34 -28.10
C ALA A 200 22.45 -28.45 -29.25
N GLN A 201 23.64 -28.97 -28.95
CA GLN A 201 24.37 -29.80 -29.90
C GLN A 201 24.71 -31.11 -29.19
N SER A 202 23.91 -32.15 -29.46
CA SER A 202 24.53 -33.42 -29.82
C SER A 202 25.14 -33.24 -31.21
N SER A 203 26.26 -33.92 -31.42
CA SER A 203 27.23 -33.75 -32.51
C SER A 203 26.72 -34.12 -33.92
N THR A 204 25.46 -33.82 -34.28
CA THR A 204 24.94 -34.13 -35.63
C THR A 204 23.73 -33.30 -36.10
N SER A 205 23.31 -32.23 -35.41
CA SER A 205 22.21 -31.37 -35.89
C SER A 205 22.65 -29.92 -36.16
N LYS A 206 22.45 -29.46 -37.41
CA LYS A 206 22.72 -28.10 -37.89
C LYS A 206 22.12 -27.05 -36.94
N ARG A 207 22.87 -25.98 -36.61
CA ARG A 207 22.37 -24.74 -35.97
C ARG A 207 21.00 -24.39 -36.56
N LYS A 208 19.93 -24.45 -35.77
CA LYS A 208 18.57 -24.17 -36.24
C LYS A 208 18.34 -22.67 -36.20
N GLU A 209 18.73 -21.97 -37.27
CA GLU A 209 18.33 -20.58 -37.52
C GLU A 209 16.81 -20.47 -37.46
N ARG A 210 16.30 -19.56 -36.63
CA ARG A 210 14.86 -19.31 -36.54
C ARG A 210 14.54 -18.09 -37.41
N LYS A 211 13.78 -18.33 -38.48
CA LYS A 211 13.35 -17.28 -39.41
C LYS A 211 12.09 -16.59 -38.88
N PHE A 212 12.09 -15.27 -38.93
CA PHE A 212 10.97 -14.41 -38.58
C PHE A 212 10.65 -13.51 -39.76
N ASN A 213 9.37 -13.43 -40.11
CA ASN A 213 8.87 -12.46 -41.07
C ASN A 213 8.37 -11.24 -40.29
N VAL A 214 8.93 -10.08 -40.58
CA VAL A 214 8.61 -8.82 -39.92
C VAL A 214 8.02 -7.87 -40.95
N THR A 215 6.76 -7.49 -40.77
CA THR A 215 6.11 -6.47 -41.60
C THR A 215 6.11 -5.15 -40.84
N ILE A 216 6.58 -4.08 -41.48
CA ILE A 216 6.54 -2.71 -40.98
C ILE A 216 5.61 -1.92 -41.90
N LYS A 217 4.55 -1.32 -41.34
CA LYS A 217 3.56 -0.52 -42.07
C LYS A 217 3.32 0.81 -41.37
N LEU A 218 3.33 1.94 -42.09
CA LEU A 218 3.01 3.25 -41.55
C LEU A 218 1.58 3.27 -40.99
N ALA A 219 1.41 3.70 -39.73
CA ALA A 219 0.10 3.81 -39.09
C ALA A 219 -0.32 5.27 -38.85
N SER A 220 0.57 6.11 -38.33
CA SER A 220 0.29 7.51 -38.01
C SER A 220 1.54 8.38 -38.05
N LYS A 221 1.33 9.71 -37.99
CA LYS A 221 2.38 10.74 -37.92
C LYS A 221 2.11 11.63 -36.70
N PRO A 222 2.67 11.30 -35.51
CA PRO A 222 2.43 12.06 -34.30
C PRO A 222 2.92 13.51 -34.44
N ASP A 223 2.09 14.46 -33.99
CA ASP A 223 2.42 15.88 -34.05
C ASP A 223 3.04 16.39 -32.74
N LEU A 224 4.37 16.61 -32.76
CA LEU A 224 5.09 17.21 -31.63
C LEU A 224 4.67 18.65 -31.33
N TYR A 225 4.10 19.38 -32.31
CA TYR A 225 3.59 20.73 -32.09
C TYR A 225 2.40 20.72 -31.13
N ALA A 226 1.50 19.73 -31.23
CA ALA A 226 0.40 19.54 -30.29
C ALA A 226 0.89 19.42 -28.84
N LEU A 227 2.01 18.72 -28.60
CA LEU A 227 2.62 18.64 -27.26
C LEU A 227 3.10 20.00 -26.77
N GLN A 228 3.73 20.80 -27.63
CA GLN A 228 4.18 22.14 -27.26
C GLN A 228 2.99 23.07 -26.93
N GLN A 229 1.89 22.99 -27.68
CA GLN A 229 0.69 23.77 -27.40
C GLN A 229 0.01 23.32 -26.10
N PHE A 230 -0.07 22.02 -25.86
CA PHE A 230 -0.60 21.45 -24.62
C PHE A 230 0.22 21.91 -23.39
N LEU A 231 1.55 21.82 -23.44
CA LEU A 231 2.44 22.26 -22.36
C LEU A 231 2.38 23.78 -22.11
N ARG A 232 2.01 24.57 -23.13
CA ARG A 232 1.76 26.02 -23.02
C ARG A 232 0.33 26.35 -22.60
N SER A 233 -0.47 25.34 -22.24
CA SER A 233 -1.88 25.47 -21.87
C SER A 233 -2.75 26.10 -22.97
N ARG A 234 -2.32 26.00 -24.24
CA ARG A 234 -3.05 26.48 -25.42
C ARG A 234 -3.92 25.39 -26.05
N HIS A 235 -3.67 24.14 -25.71
CA HIS A 235 -4.47 22.98 -26.09
C HIS A 235 -4.90 22.25 -24.81
N LEU A 236 -6.18 21.84 -24.73
CA LEU A 236 -6.73 21.21 -23.52
C LEU A 236 -6.42 19.71 -23.47
N ASP A 237 -6.53 19.01 -24.60
CA ASP A 237 -6.31 17.57 -24.64
C ASP A 237 -4.82 17.23 -24.69
N ALA A 238 -4.41 16.27 -23.85
CA ALA A 238 -3.06 15.74 -23.83
C ALA A 238 -2.81 14.87 -25.09
N PRO A 239 -1.71 15.10 -25.84
CA PRO A 239 -1.38 14.29 -27.01
C PRO A 239 -0.76 12.95 -26.57
N HIS A 240 -1.61 12.01 -26.14
CA HIS A 240 -1.21 10.73 -25.56
C HIS A 240 -0.28 9.91 -26.46
N GLU A 241 -0.49 9.94 -27.78
CA GLU A 241 0.36 9.25 -28.74
C GLU A 241 1.80 9.77 -28.70
N VAL A 242 1.98 11.10 -28.65
CA VAL A 242 3.30 11.75 -28.57
C VAL A 242 3.98 11.44 -27.23
N ILE A 243 3.23 11.47 -26.13
CA ILE A 243 3.74 11.09 -24.80
C ILE A 243 4.18 9.63 -24.79
N GLN A 244 3.43 8.74 -25.46
CA GLN A 244 3.80 7.34 -25.61
C GLN A 244 5.07 7.14 -26.43
N VAL A 245 5.29 7.94 -27.49
CA VAL A 245 6.55 7.92 -28.25
C VAL A 245 7.73 8.23 -27.33
N LEU A 246 7.63 9.30 -26.54
CA LEU A 246 8.68 9.70 -25.59
C LEU A 246 8.95 8.60 -24.55
N ASP A 247 7.91 7.98 -23.99
CA ASP A 247 8.05 6.85 -23.05
C ASP A 247 8.80 5.67 -23.69
N ILE A 248 8.48 5.32 -24.94
CA ILE A 248 9.11 4.18 -25.61
C ILE A 248 10.58 4.45 -25.94
N VAL A 249 10.90 5.65 -26.45
CA VAL A 249 12.28 6.05 -26.76
C VAL A 249 13.13 6.03 -25.49
N LEU A 250 12.68 6.67 -24.40
CA LEU A 250 13.42 6.74 -23.14
C LEU A 250 13.56 5.38 -22.43
N ARG A 251 12.71 4.39 -22.77
CA ARG A 251 12.75 3.04 -22.21
C ARG A 251 13.55 2.04 -23.03
N ALA A 252 13.90 2.35 -24.27
CA ALA A 252 14.55 1.40 -25.16
C ALA A 252 15.87 0.91 -24.57
N SER A 253 16.82 1.82 -24.31
CA SER A 253 18.15 1.47 -23.81
C SER A 253 18.13 0.90 -22.38
N PRO A 254 17.37 1.45 -21.41
CA PRO A 254 17.23 0.81 -20.10
C PRO A 254 16.61 -0.59 -20.14
N SER A 255 15.75 -0.88 -21.13
CA SER A 255 15.16 -2.22 -21.30
C SER A 255 16.15 -3.28 -21.78
N GLU A 256 17.28 -2.87 -22.36
CA GLU A 256 18.37 -3.75 -22.76
C GLU A 256 19.37 -3.95 -21.62
N LYS A 257 19.65 -2.88 -20.86
CA LYS A 257 20.60 -2.89 -19.74
C LYS A 257 20.06 -3.56 -18.47
N TYR A 258 18.74 -3.48 -18.22
CA TYR A 258 18.13 -3.85 -16.95
C TYR A 258 16.92 -4.78 -17.12
N VAL A 259 16.43 -5.33 -16.01
CA VAL A 259 15.20 -6.15 -16.00
C VAL A 259 13.97 -5.24 -15.91
N PRO A 260 13.14 -5.12 -16.97
CA PRO A 260 11.93 -4.31 -16.93
C PRO A 260 10.83 -5.02 -16.12
N VAL A 261 10.27 -4.31 -15.14
CA VAL A 261 9.07 -4.74 -14.42
C VAL A 261 8.08 -3.57 -14.45
N GLY A 262 7.10 -3.67 -15.36
CA GLY A 262 6.14 -2.62 -15.74
C GLY A 262 6.77 -1.27 -16.03
N ARG A 263 6.71 -0.30 -15.11
CA ARG A 263 7.29 1.03 -15.32
C ARG A 263 8.70 1.20 -14.74
N SER A 264 9.31 0.15 -14.16
CA SER A 264 10.61 0.20 -13.47
C SER A 264 11.62 -0.69 -14.15
N PHE A 265 12.88 -0.39 -13.87
CA PHE A 265 14.05 -1.17 -14.23
C PHE A 265 14.76 -1.63 -12.96
N PHE A 266 15.27 -2.86 -12.95
CA PHE A 266 15.98 -3.44 -11.81
C PHE A 266 17.27 -4.11 -12.29
N SER A 267 18.36 -3.97 -11.52
CA SER A 267 19.61 -4.71 -11.72
C SER A 267 20.30 -4.97 -10.37
N PRO A 268 21.02 -6.09 -10.21
CA PRO A 268 21.89 -6.34 -9.06
C PRO A 268 23.00 -5.30 -8.90
N ASP A 269 23.41 -4.65 -10.00
CA ASP A 269 24.56 -3.73 -10.04
C ASP A 269 24.21 -2.29 -9.64
N LEU A 270 22.93 -1.99 -9.46
CA LEU A 270 22.43 -0.65 -9.10
C LEU A 270 22.48 -0.36 -7.57
N GLY A 271 23.17 -1.20 -6.79
CA GLY A 271 23.37 -1.02 -5.35
C GLY A 271 24.44 -1.97 -4.80
N PRO A 272 24.86 -1.83 -3.53
CA PRO A 272 25.83 -2.74 -2.93
C PRO A 272 25.33 -4.20 -2.98
N MET A 273 26.15 -5.10 -3.56
CA MET A 273 25.88 -6.54 -3.55
C MET A 273 25.89 -7.08 -2.12
N GLY A 274 24.74 -7.59 -1.67
CA GLY A 274 24.52 -8.13 -0.33
C GLY A 274 23.02 -8.28 -0.06
N GLN A 275 22.65 -8.91 1.07
CA GLN A 275 21.23 -9.06 1.46
C GLN A 275 20.49 -7.71 1.46
N LEU A 276 19.78 -7.44 0.36
CA LEU A 276 18.90 -6.29 0.09
C LEU A 276 19.65 -4.94 -0.03
N GLY A 277 19.90 -4.51 -1.27
CA GLY A 277 20.60 -3.28 -1.61
C GLY A 277 19.80 -1.98 -1.38
N ASP A 278 20.56 -0.90 -1.20
CA ASP A 278 20.12 0.47 -0.96
C ASP A 278 19.75 1.18 -2.27
N ASP A 279 18.59 0.86 -2.87
CA ASP A 279 18.12 1.53 -4.10
C ASP A 279 16.74 2.21 -3.94
N VAL A 280 16.49 3.17 -4.81
CA VAL A 280 15.31 4.04 -4.88
C VAL A 280 14.00 3.24 -4.95
N SER A 281 14.05 2.04 -5.54
CA SER A 281 13.04 1.00 -5.41
C SER A 281 13.68 -0.39 -5.36
N ALA A 282 13.36 -1.22 -4.36
CA ALA A 282 13.84 -2.60 -4.30
C ALA A 282 12.70 -3.61 -4.48
N ARG A 283 13.04 -4.77 -5.08
CA ARG A 283 12.11 -5.89 -5.26
C ARG A 283 12.82 -7.22 -5.05
N GLY A 284 12.08 -8.22 -4.58
CA GLY A 284 12.61 -9.57 -4.46
C GLY A 284 12.88 -10.20 -5.82
N PHE A 285 14.10 -10.69 -6.03
CA PHE A 285 14.50 -11.54 -7.15
C PHE A 285 15.00 -12.87 -6.60
N TYR A 286 14.91 -13.92 -7.40
CA TYR A 286 15.57 -15.18 -7.06
C TYR A 286 17.08 -15.03 -7.25
N GLU A 287 17.83 -15.43 -6.24
CA GLU A 287 19.30 -15.49 -6.28
C GLU A 287 19.74 -16.55 -7.30
N PRO A 288 20.74 -16.28 -8.15
CA PRO A 288 21.23 -17.22 -9.17
C PRO A 288 22.13 -18.31 -8.55
N ILE A 289 21.61 -19.07 -7.60
CA ILE A 289 22.31 -20.17 -6.91
C ILE A 289 21.86 -21.53 -7.42
N LEU A 290 22.60 -22.58 -7.02
CA LEU A 290 22.19 -23.96 -7.24
C LEU A 290 20.85 -24.25 -6.57
N VAL A 291 20.02 -25.04 -7.23
CA VAL A 291 18.69 -25.39 -6.72
C VAL A 291 18.80 -26.20 -5.42
N SER A 292 19.81 -27.08 -5.29
CA SER A 292 20.10 -27.78 -4.03
C SER A 292 20.38 -26.81 -2.88
N GLU A 293 21.22 -25.80 -3.12
CA GLU A 293 21.54 -24.75 -2.13
C GLU A 293 20.29 -23.93 -1.76
N PHE A 294 19.48 -23.55 -2.76
CA PHE A 294 18.21 -22.87 -2.51
C PHE A 294 17.29 -23.70 -1.63
N VAL A 295 17.12 -25.00 -1.91
CA VAL A 295 16.27 -25.89 -1.11
C VAL A 295 16.77 -25.93 0.32
N SER A 296 18.08 -26.13 0.53
CA SER A 296 18.72 -26.14 1.86
C SER A 296 18.42 -24.86 2.65
N LYS A 297 18.64 -23.68 2.04
CA LYS A 297 18.30 -22.36 2.65
C LYS A 297 16.80 -22.21 2.91
N TYR A 298 15.95 -22.68 2.01
CA TYR A 298 14.50 -22.48 2.07
C TYR A 298 13.79 -23.36 3.10
N ILE A 299 14.27 -24.59 3.31
CA ILE A 299 13.78 -25.50 4.35
C ILE A 299 14.55 -25.35 5.67
N ASN A 300 15.73 -24.72 5.64
CA ASN A 300 16.63 -24.53 6.77
C ASN A 300 17.01 -25.86 7.45
N ARG A 301 17.34 -26.87 6.65
CA ARG A 301 17.73 -28.24 7.08
C ARG A 301 18.72 -28.85 6.10
N ASN A 302 19.43 -29.87 6.56
CA ASN A 302 20.27 -30.70 5.71
C ASN A 302 19.42 -31.44 4.66
N ILE A 303 19.86 -31.41 3.41
CA ILE A 303 19.20 -32.00 2.23
C ILE A 303 19.74 -33.38 1.85
N SER A 304 20.67 -33.95 2.60
CA SER A 304 21.15 -35.32 2.40
C SER A 304 20.07 -36.37 2.70
N THR A 305 19.04 -36.03 3.48
CA THR A 305 17.88 -36.89 3.78
C THR A 305 16.68 -36.58 2.88
N PRO A 306 15.77 -37.55 2.64
CA PRO A 306 14.56 -37.30 1.86
C PRO A 306 13.70 -36.17 2.44
N LEU A 307 13.13 -35.35 1.55
CA LEU A 307 12.20 -34.30 1.94
C LEU A 307 10.91 -34.91 2.51
N SER A 308 10.37 -34.31 3.58
CA SER A 308 9.02 -34.63 4.06
C SER A 308 7.97 -34.28 3.00
N ASP A 309 6.78 -34.88 3.05
CA ASP A 309 5.71 -34.56 2.10
C ASP A 309 5.30 -33.08 2.15
N HIS A 310 5.28 -32.50 3.35
CA HIS A 310 5.01 -31.09 3.55
C HIS A 310 6.07 -30.21 2.87
N ASP A 311 7.36 -30.51 3.06
CA ASP A 311 8.45 -29.75 2.46
C ASP A 311 8.50 -29.94 0.94
N ARG A 312 8.24 -31.15 0.45
CA ARG A 312 8.13 -31.45 -0.98
C ARG A 312 7.05 -30.62 -1.66
N VAL A 313 5.85 -30.52 -1.07
CA VAL A 313 4.77 -29.65 -1.60
C VAL A 313 5.17 -28.18 -1.59
N LYS A 314 5.82 -27.72 -0.52
CA LYS A 314 6.31 -26.34 -0.38
C LYS A 314 7.38 -26.00 -1.43
N VAL A 315 8.34 -26.89 -1.66
CA VAL A 315 9.40 -26.79 -2.66
C VAL A 315 8.80 -26.84 -4.07
N ARG A 316 7.89 -27.79 -4.35
CA ARG A 316 7.18 -27.89 -5.63
C ARG A 316 6.47 -26.60 -5.98
N LYS A 317 5.71 -26.04 -5.04
CA LYS A 317 5.03 -24.76 -5.22
C LYS A 317 6.05 -23.68 -5.54
N SER A 318 7.20 -23.65 -4.88
CA SER A 318 8.24 -22.62 -5.01
C SER A 318 8.94 -22.58 -6.36
N PHE A 319 9.17 -23.72 -7.01
CA PHE A 319 9.86 -23.80 -8.29
C PHE A 319 8.96 -23.77 -9.53
N LYS A 320 7.65 -24.05 -9.39
CA LYS A 320 6.74 -24.03 -10.54
C LYS A 320 6.79 -22.68 -11.27
N GLY A 321 7.15 -22.70 -12.54
CA GLY A 321 7.26 -21.53 -13.41
C GLY A 321 8.65 -20.90 -13.49
N LEU A 322 9.59 -21.28 -12.62
CA LEU A 322 10.97 -20.79 -12.66
C LEU A 322 11.76 -21.40 -13.81
N LYS A 323 12.78 -20.67 -14.27
CA LYS A 323 13.76 -21.14 -15.24
C LYS A 323 15.07 -21.50 -14.53
N VAL A 324 15.67 -22.61 -14.93
CA VAL A 324 16.99 -23.05 -14.47
C VAL A 324 17.89 -23.35 -15.65
N VAL A 325 19.19 -23.16 -15.50
CA VAL A 325 20.22 -23.59 -16.45
C VAL A 325 21.03 -24.75 -15.87
N LEU A 326 21.55 -25.60 -16.74
CA LEU A 326 22.33 -26.76 -16.32
C LEU A 326 23.80 -26.39 -16.22
N THR A 327 24.45 -26.74 -15.11
CA THR A 327 25.85 -26.36 -14.84
C THR A 327 26.88 -27.32 -15.44
N HIS A 328 26.44 -28.49 -15.92
CA HIS A 328 27.31 -29.54 -16.47
C HIS A 328 27.39 -29.53 -18.00
N MET A 329 26.77 -28.55 -18.66
CA MET A 329 26.74 -28.42 -20.11
C MET A 329 27.55 -27.19 -20.52
N ASP A 330 28.30 -27.30 -21.63
CA ASP A 330 29.10 -26.18 -22.17
C ASP A 330 28.26 -25.04 -22.78
N TYR A 331 26.93 -25.24 -22.84
CA TYR A 331 25.98 -24.25 -23.33
C TYR A 331 24.89 -23.96 -22.28
N ALA A 332 24.49 -22.69 -22.19
CA ALA A 332 23.51 -22.23 -21.22
C ALA A 332 22.06 -22.48 -21.68
N LYS A 333 21.62 -23.74 -21.70
CA LYS A 333 20.19 -24.03 -21.94
C LYS A 333 19.36 -23.76 -20.70
N SER A 334 18.34 -22.90 -20.84
CA SER A 334 17.35 -22.72 -19.78
C SER A 334 16.13 -23.63 -19.94
N TYR A 335 15.63 -24.17 -18.82
CA TYR A 335 14.45 -25.02 -18.73
C TYR A 335 13.43 -24.39 -17.79
N LYS A 336 12.18 -24.26 -18.25
CA LYS A 336 11.07 -23.83 -17.39
C LYS A 336 10.53 -25.01 -16.59
N ILE A 337 10.56 -24.90 -15.27
CA ILE A 337 10.14 -25.92 -14.33
C ILE A 337 8.61 -25.99 -14.27
N THR A 338 8.07 -27.19 -14.45
CA THR A 338 6.64 -27.50 -14.36
C THR A 338 6.29 -28.15 -13.02
N GLY A 339 7.24 -28.82 -12.39
CA GLY A 339 7.06 -29.50 -11.11
C GLY A 339 8.35 -30.10 -10.55
N ILE A 340 8.18 -31.04 -9.61
CA ILE A 340 9.25 -31.90 -9.10
C ILE A 340 8.72 -33.33 -9.07
N SER A 341 9.61 -34.31 -9.23
CA SER A 341 9.23 -35.73 -9.24
C SER A 341 8.60 -36.16 -7.92
N SER A 342 7.74 -37.16 -7.99
CA SER A 342 7.13 -37.74 -6.78
C SER A 342 8.13 -38.61 -6.00
N GLN A 343 9.03 -39.28 -6.72
CA GLN A 343 10.06 -40.18 -6.19
C GLN A 343 11.44 -39.49 -6.11
N PRO A 344 12.32 -39.92 -5.18
CA PRO A 344 13.73 -39.53 -5.13
C PRO A 344 14.50 -39.92 -6.41
N LEU A 345 15.59 -39.19 -6.72
CA LEU A 345 16.45 -39.47 -7.87
C LEU A 345 16.94 -40.93 -7.93
N LYS A 346 17.32 -41.52 -6.78
CA LYS A 346 17.80 -42.91 -6.70
C LYS A 346 16.77 -43.96 -7.15
N GLN A 347 15.48 -43.62 -7.16
CA GLN A 347 14.38 -44.51 -7.58
C GLN A 347 13.77 -44.08 -8.91
N LEU A 348 14.14 -42.91 -9.43
CA LEU A 348 13.49 -42.28 -10.57
C LEU A 348 14.04 -42.88 -11.88
N MET A 349 13.17 -43.57 -12.60
CA MET A 349 13.45 -44.17 -13.91
C MET A 349 12.82 -43.34 -15.03
N PHE A 350 13.47 -43.30 -16.19
CA PHE A 350 12.91 -42.70 -17.40
C PHE A 350 13.33 -43.50 -18.64
N THR A 351 12.59 -43.34 -19.73
CA THR A 351 12.89 -43.99 -21.01
C THR A 351 13.78 -43.09 -21.85
N LEU A 352 14.84 -43.65 -22.45
CA LEU A 352 15.75 -42.93 -23.34
C LEU A 352 15.08 -42.57 -24.68
N GLU A 353 15.78 -41.80 -25.51
CA GLU A 353 15.26 -41.31 -26.80
C GLU A 353 14.88 -42.44 -27.78
N ASP A 354 15.45 -43.63 -27.60
CA ASP A 354 15.10 -44.86 -28.31
C ASP A 354 13.70 -45.41 -27.96
N LYS A 355 13.03 -44.84 -26.95
CA LYS A 355 11.71 -45.23 -26.42
C LYS A 355 11.62 -46.67 -25.91
N VAL A 356 12.73 -47.38 -25.79
CA VAL A 356 12.78 -48.80 -25.40
C VAL A 356 13.60 -48.98 -24.13
N THR A 357 14.74 -48.30 -24.03
CA THR A 357 15.67 -48.48 -22.92
C THR A 357 15.24 -47.65 -21.71
N LYS A 358 14.94 -48.32 -20.60
CA LYS A 358 14.70 -47.67 -19.29
C LYS A 358 16.00 -47.61 -18.50
N THR A 359 16.34 -46.42 -18.03
CA THR A 359 17.49 -46.20 -17.14
C THR A 359 17.10 -45.31 -15.96
N SER A 360 17.88 -45.37 -14.88
CA SER A 360 17.69 -44.47 -13.75
C SER A 360 18.35 -43.12 -14.05
N VAL A 361 17.82 -42.05 -13.46
CA VAL A 361 18.42 -40.72 -13.59
C VAL A 361 19.87 -40.73 -13.07
N VAL A 362 20.13 -41.40 -11.94
CA VAL A 362 21.49 -41.49 -11.37
C VAL A 362 22.44 -42.22 -12.32
N GLN A 363 22.02 -43.34 -12.90
CA GLN A 363 22.87 -44.14 -13.80
C GLN A 363 23.13 -43.41 -15.11
N TYR A 364 22.11 -42.76 -15.69
CA TYR A 364 22.26 -41.94 -16.89
C TYR A 364 23.30 -40.83 -16.73
N PHE A 365 23.26 -40.10 -15.62
CA PHE A 365 24.21 -39.01 -15.38
C PHE A 365 25.64 -39.50 -15.11
N ARG A 366 25.78 -40.68 -14.49
CA ARG A 366 27.08 -41.35 -14.34
C ARG A 366 27.64 -41.78 -15.69
N ASP A 367 26.87 -42.50 -16.49
CA ASP A 367 27.38 -43.10 -17.73
C ASP A 367 27.60 -42.06 -18.82
N LYS A 368 26.62 -41.17 -19.04
CA LYS A 368 26.67 -40.21 -20.13
C LYS A 368 27.52 -38.98 -19.85
N TYR A 369 27.49 -38.46 -18.61
CA TYR A 369 28.13 -37.20 -18.25
C TYR A 369 29.27 -37.37 -17.23
N GLN A 370 29.57 -38.60 -16.79
CA GLN A 370 30.60 -38.87 -15.78
C GLN A 370 30.39 -38.05 -14.49
N LYS A 371 29.12 -37.85 -14.11
CA LYS A 371 28.73 -37.12 -12.90
C LYS A 371 28.18 -38.08 -11.84
N VAL A 372 28.84 -38.13 -10.69
CA VAL A 372 28.35 -38.81 -9.49
C VAL A 372 27.49 -37.84 -8.70
N LEU A 373 26.20 -38.13 -8.63
CA LEU A 373 25.21 -37.32 -7.93
C LEU A 373 25.30 -37.57 -6.41
N GLU A 374 25.39 -36.51 -5.61
CA GLU A 374 25.52 -36.58 -4.15
C GLU A 374 24.13 -36.64 -3.50
N TYR A 375 23.21 -35.77 -3.94
CA TYR A 375 21.89 -35.62 -3.35
C TYR A 375 20.82 -36.53 -3.98
N THR A 376 21.11 -37.84 -4.05
CA THR A 376 20.23 -38.82 -4.71
C THR A 376 18.91 -39.09 -3.99
N SER A 377 18.78 -38.65 -2.73
CA SER A 377 17.56 -38.70 -1.92
C SER A 377 16.56 -37.58 -2.23
N LEU A 378 17.00 -36.52 -2.93
CA LEU A 378 16.13 -35.44 -3.38
C LEU A 378 15.30 -35.86 -4.61
N PRO A 379 14.14 -35.21 -4.84
CA PRO A 379 13.42 -35.35 -6.10
C PRO A 379 14.12 -34.59 -7.24
N ALA A 380 13.85 -34.99 -8.48
CA ALA A 380 14.30 -34.26 -9.66
C ALA A 380 13.36 -33.08 -9.95
N LEU A 381 13.88 -32.00 -10.51
CA LEU A 381 13.05 -30.99 -11.14
C LEU A 381 12.42 -31.57 -12.41
N GLN A 382 11.16 -31.25 -12.66
CA GLN A 382 10.46 -31.62 -13.89
C GLN A 382 10.35 -30.40 -14.82
N ALA A 383 10.68 -30.61 -16.08
CA ALA A 383 10.45 -29.69 -17.20
C ALA A 383 9.84 -30.47 -18.38
N GLY A 384 9.52 -29.77 -19.48
CA GLY A 384 8.89 -30.39 -20.66
C GLY A 384 7.38 -30.59 -20.49
N SER A 385 6.78 -31.39 -21.37
CA SER A 385 5.35 -31.73 -21.36
C SER A 385 5.10 -33.02 -20.60
N ASP A 386 3.86 -33.25 -20.14
CA ASP A 386 3.50 -34.50 -19.46
C ASP A 386 3.76 -35.76 -20.32
N ALA A 387 3.66 -35.65 -21.65
CA ALA A 387 3.98 -36.72 -22.58
C ALA A 387 5.49 -37.00 -22.75
N ASN A 388 6.33 -36.00 -22.47
CA ASN A 388 7.79 -36.06 -22.63
C ASN A 388 8.45 -35.30 -21.46
N PRO A 389 8.45 -35.88 -20.25
CA PRO A 389 8.99 -35.24 -19.07
C PRO A 389 10.52 -35.20 -19.12
N ILE A 390 11.09 -34.08 -18.71
CA ILE A 390 12.54 -33.88 -18.57
C ILE A 390 12.84 -33.83 -17.07
N TYR A 391 13.75 -34.69 -16.61
CA TYR A 391 14.15 -34.78 -15.21
C TYR A 391 15.54 -34.17 -15.00
N LEU A 392 15.64 -33.14 -14.17
CA LEU A 392 16.88 -32.41 -13.92
C LEU A 392 17.30 -32.56 -12.45
N PRO A 393 18.51 -33.10 -12.15
CA PRO A 393 19.05 -33.11 -10.80
C PRO A 393 19.17 -31.70 -10.23
N MET A 394 18.72 -31.51 -8.98
CA MET A 394 18.74 -30.20 -8.31
C MET A 394 20.16 -29.65 -8.11
N GLU A 395 21.15 -30.54 -7.94
CA GLU A 395 22.55 -30.17 -7.72
C GLU A 395 23.29 -29.76 -9.00
N LEU A 396 22.70 -30.02 -10.17
CA LEU A 396 23.23 -29.65 -11.47
C LEU A 396 22.39 -28.55 -12.16
N SER A 397 21.43 -27.97 -11.41
CA SER A 397 20.50 -26.95 -11.91
C SER A 397 20.74 -25.66 -11.15
N MET A 398 21.07 -24.59 -11.86
CA MET A 398 21.24 -23.23 -11.31
C MET A 398 20.05 -22.35 -11.69
N ILE A 399 19.54 -21.56 -10.76
CA ILE A 399 18.43 -20.64 -11.03
C ILE A 399 18.91 -19.53 -11.98
N VAL A 400 18.14 -19.23 -13.02
CA VAL A 400 18.48 -18.14 -13.95
C VAL A 400 18.36 -16.78 -13.25
N GLU A 401 19.35 -15.92 -13.47
CA GLU A 401 19.42 -14.56 -12.95
C GLU A 401 18.26 -13.67 -13.45
N GLY A 402 17.93 -12.62 -12.70
CA GLY A 402 16.94 -11.62 -13.10
C GLY A 402 15.48 -12.11 -13.02
N GLN A 403 15.24 -13.29 -12.46
CA GLN A 403 13.89 -13.82 -12.28
C GLN A 403 13.23 -13.22 -11.04
N ARG A 404 12.13 -12.49 -11.26
CA ARG A 404 11.36 -11.85 -10.20
C ARG A 404 10.75 -12.87 -9.22
N TYR A 405 10.87 -12.60 -7.92
CA TYR A 405 10.11 -13.29 -6.88
C TYR A 405 8.68 -12.75 -6.85
N THR A 406 7.71 -13.57 -7.24
CA THR A 406 6.29 -13.16 -7.36
C THR A 406 5.44 -13.50 -6.15
N LYS A 407 5.96 -14.29 -5.20
CA LYS A 407 5.23 -14.78 -4.03
C LYS A 407 5.32 -13.80 -2.87
N ARG A 408 4.42 -13.97 -1.89
CA ARG A 408 4.45 -13.20 -0.64
C ARG A 408 5.75 -13.46 0.13
N LEU A 409 6.42 -12.37 0.49
CA LEU A 409 7.56 -12.38 1.40
C LEU A 409 7.06 -12.69 2.81
N ASN A 410 7.81 -13.49 3.56
CA ASN A 410 7.51 -13.72 4.98
C ASN A 410 7.81 -12.46 5.81
N GLU A 411 7.31 -12.37 7.05
CA GLU A 411 7.47 -11.17 7.89
C GLU A 411 8.93 -10.75 8.10
N ARG A 412 9.86 -11.71 8.19
CA ARG A 412 11.29 -11.43 8.33
C ARG A 412 11.85 -10.80 7.06
N GLN A 413 11.51 -11.35 5.90
CA GLN A 413 11.90 -10.81 4.59
C GLN A 413 11.29 -9.43 4.34
N VAL A 414 10.01 -9.23 4.68
CA VAL A 414 9.36 -7.90 4.61
C VAL A 414 10.09 -6.89 5.50
N THR A 415 10.40 -7.28 6.74
CA THR A 415 11.13 -6.40 7.68
C THR A 415 12.52 -6.05 7.16
N ALA A 416 13.26 -7.03 6.61
CA ALA A 416 14.57 -6.81 6.02
C ALA A 416 14.48 -5.87 4.80
N LEU A 417 13.51 -6.10 3.90
CA LEU A 417 13.27 -5.26 2.73
C LEU A 417 12.91 -3.82 3.13
N LEU A 418 12.03 -3.66 4.12
CA LEU A 418 11.68 -2.34 4.65
C LEU A 418 12.89 -1.64 5.26
N LYS A 419 13.75 -2.36 5.98
CA LYS A 419 14.96 -1.78 6.58
C LYS A 419 15.94 -1.29 5.52
N ALA A 420 16.15 -2.04 4.44
CA ALA A 420 17.04 -1.68 3.34
C ALA A 420 16.48 -0.54 2.46
N THR A 421 15.17 -0.51 2.22
CA THR A 421 14.56 0.50 1.33
C THR A 421 14.19 1.82 2.02
N CYS A 422 14.29 1.88 3.34
CA CYS A 422 13.92 3.05 4.14
C CYS A 422 15.04 4.09 4.15
N GLN A 423 15.18 4.79 3.02
CA GLN A 423 16.22 5.81 2.81
C GLN A 423 15.77 7.19 3.27
N ARG A 424 16.64 7.89 3.98
CA ARG A 424 16.44 9.30 4.34
C ARG A 424 16.41 10.16 3.06
N PRO A 425 15.79 11.35 3.11
CA PRO A 425 15.61 12.19 1.93
C PRO A 425 16.91 12.50 1.21
N HIS A 426 17.96 12.88 1.95
CA HIS A 426 19.28 13.17 1.40
C HIS A 426 19.90 11.98 0.64
N ASP A 427 19.84 10.79 1.22
CA ASP A 427 20.42 9.59 0.63
C ASP A 427 19.64 9.19 -0.62
N ARG A 428 18.30 9.26 -0.55
CA ARG A 428 17.43 9.00 -1.70
C ARG A 428 17.67 10.02 -2.82
N GLU A 429 17.79 11.29 -2.51
CA GLU A 429 18.09 12.35 -3.50
C GLU A 429 19.43 12.06 -4.21
N SER A 430 20.47 11.72 -3.43
CA SER A 430 21.79 11.40 -3.94
C SER A 430 21.78 10.16 -4.85
N ASN A 431 21.02 9.13 -4.48
CA ASN A 431 20.85 7.92 -5.29
C ASN A 431 20.13 8.23 -6.62
N ILE A 432 19.10 9.08 -6.60
CA ILE A 432 18.39 9.48 -7.82
C ILE A 432 19.33 10.27 -8.75
N LYS A 433 20.10 11.23 -8.22
CA LYS A 433 21.11 11.97 -8.98
C LYS A 433 22.14 11.03 -9.62
N ARG A 434 22.65 10.07 -8.86
CA ARG A 434 23.59 9.05 -9.37
C ARG A 434 22.97 8.22 -10.48
N MET A 435 21.71 7.82 -10.36
CA MET A 435 21.01 7.00 -11.36
C MET A 435 20.81 7.75 -12.68
N VAL A 436 20.50 9.05 -12.63
CA VAL A 436 20.40 9.88 -13.84
C VAL A 436 21.76 9.96 -14.55
N LEU A 437 22.84 10.16 -13.79
CA LEU A 437 24.20 10.20 -14.32
C LEU A 437 24.66 8.84 -14.89
N SER A 438 24.30 7.71 -14.27
CA SER A 438 24.69 6.38 -14.74
C SER A 438 23.94 5.93 -16.00
N ASN A 439 22.69 6.39 -16.17
CA ASN A 439 21.93 6.10 -17.39
C ASN A 439 22.46 6.88 -18.60
N ASP A 440 22.99 8.09 -18.36
CA ASP A 440 23.64 8.97 -19.34
C ASP A 440 22.84 9.11 -20.65
N TYR A 441 21.57 9.49 -20.54
CA TYR A 441 20.65 9.64 -21.68
C TYR A 441 21.16 10.59 -22.77
N ASN A 442 22.03 11.54 -22.42
CA ASN A 442 22.60 12.49 -23.39
C ASN A 442 23.72 11.88 -24.25
N ARG A 443 24.25 10.70 -23.89
CA ARG A 443 25.14 9.89 -24.76
C ARG A 443 24.42 8.73 -25.42
N ASP A 444 23.11 8.59 -25.20
CA ASP A 444 22.33 7.52 -25.78
C ASP A 444 22.05 7.81 -27.26
N LYS A 445 22.47 6.90 -28.15
CA LYS A 445 22.33 7.06 -29.60
C LYS A 445 20.87 7.19 -30.04
N LEU A 446 19.95 6.48 -29.39
CA LEU A 446 18.54 6.52 -29.78
C LEU A 446 17.87 7.78 -29.24
N ALA A 447 17.98 8.06 -27.94
CA ALA A 447 17.33 9.20 -27.34
C ALA A 447 17.92 10.53 -27.83
N ASN A 448 19.25 10.68 -27.80
CA ASN A 448 19.91 11.94 -28.12
C ASN A 448 20.20 12.12 -29.62
N GLU A 449 20.98 11.23 -30.23
CA GLU A 449 21.44 11.42 -31.62
C GLU A 449 20.29 11.27 -32.64
N GLU A 450 19.42 10.27 -32.47
CA GLU A 450 18.32 10.00 -33.41
C GLU A 450 17.08 10.87 -33.13
N PHE A 451 16.56 10.85 -31.89
CA PHE A 451 15.31 11.56 -31.53
C PHE A 451 15.52 12.99 -31.01
N GLY A 452 16.76 13.45 -30.83
CA GLY A 452 17.06 14.82 -30.40
C GLY A 452 16.67 15.14 -28.95
N ILE A 453 16.44 14.12 -28.12
CA ILE A 453 16.01 14.28 -26.73
C ILE A 453 17.22 14.57 -25.85
N HIS A 454 17.11 15.64 -25.06
CA HIS A 454 18.10 16.06 -24.09
C HIS A 454 17.48 15.99 -22.70
N VAL A 455 18.16 15.32 -21.77
CA VAL A 455 17.70 15.14 -20.38
C VAL A 455 18.61 15.95 -19.46
N GLY A 456 18.03 16.86 -18.68
CA GLY A 456 18.78 17.63 -17.67
C GLY A 456 19.35 16.71 -16.58
N ALA A 457 20.60 16.95 -16.18
CA ALA A 457 21.25 16.19 -15.11
C ALA A 457 20.77 16.62 -13.71
N GLU A 458 20.31 17.86 -13.59
CA GLU A 458 19.81 18.43 -12.34
C GLU A 458 18.32 18.16 -12.13
N LEU A 459 17.93 18.09 -10.86
CA LEU A 459 16.54 17.93 -10.48
C LEU A 459 15.75 19.23 -10.70
N ALA A 460 14.48 19.12 -11.08
CA ALA A 460 13.63 20.28 -11.32
C ALA A 460 13.38 21.07 -10.03
N SER A 461 13.66 22.38 -10.01
CA SER A 461 13.38 23.24 -8.86
C SER A 461 11.96 23.80 -8.90
N VAL A 462 11.20 23.60 -7.82
CA VAL A 462 9.83 24.10 -7.71
C VAL A 462 9.63 24.98 -6.49
N ASP A 463 8.73 25.94 -6.64
CA ASP A 463 8.31 26.79 -5.54
C ASP A 463 7.17 26.08 -4.80
N ALA A 464 7.26 26.07 -3.48
CA ALA A 464 6.20 25.54 -2.62
C ALA A 464 5.82 26.53 -1.54
N ARG A 465 4.60 26.33 -1.05
CA ARG A 465 4.08 27.02 0.12
C ARG A 465 3.98 26.04 1.27
N VAL A 466 4.15 26.50 2.50
CA VAL A 466 3.87 25.69 3.69
C VAL A 466 2.61 26.23 4.32
N LEU A 467 1.51 25.48 4.21
CA LEU A 467 0.23 25.84 4.81
C LEU A 467 0.33 25.81 6.33
N PRO A 468 -0.26 26.79 7.04
CA PRO A 468 -0.26 26.79 8.49
C PRO A 468 -1.06 25.59 9.03
N PRO A 469 -0.63 24.99 10.16
CA PRO A 469 -1.44 23.97 10.83
C PRO A 469 -2.72 24.60 11.42
N PRO A 470 -3.86 23.90 11.42
CA PRO A 470 -5.09 24.41 12.02
C PRO A 470 -5.00 24.40 13.54
N MET A 471 -5.71 25.33 14.17
CA MET A 471 -5.95 25.28 15.62
C MET A 471 -6.99 24.22 15.94
N LEU A 472 -6.70 23.38 16.93
CA LEU A 472 -7.57 22.29 17.37
C LEU A 472 -8.17 22.58 18.74
N ASN A 473 -9.48 22.31 18.88
CA ASN A 473 -10.19 22.44 20.14
C ASN A 473 -10.37 21.07 20.82
N TYR A 474 -10.26 21.12 22.14
CA TYR A 474 -10.47 20.06 23.12
C TYR A 474 -11.45 20.57 24.19
N HIS A 475 -11.83 19.72 25.12
CA HIS A 475 -12.84 20.09 26.12
C HIS A 475 -12.34 21.16 27.09
N GLU A 476 -13.20 22.11 27.46
CA GLU A 476 -12.88 23.26 28.32
C GLU A 476 -12.40 22.87 29.72
N SER A 477 -12.85 21.73 30.24
CA SER A 477 -12.39 21.22 31.53
C SER A 477 -10.95 20.65 31.50
N GLY A 478 -10.29 20.63 30.35
CA GLY A 478 -8.87 20.32 30.23
C GLY A 478 -8.03 21.53 30.66
N ARG A 479 -6.81 21.30 31.14
CA ARG A 479 -5.88 22.41 31.46
C ARG A 479 -5.46 23.18 30.19
N GLU A 480 -5.43 22.47 29.06
CA GLU A 480 -5.17 23.05 27.73
C GLU A 480 -6.34 22.71 26.79
N PRO A 481 -7.36 23.59 26.65
CA PRO A 481 -8.54 23.33 25.83
C PRO A 481 -8.31 23.59 24.34
N LYS A 482 -7.19 24.20 23.96
CA LYS A 482 -6.80 24.45 22.57
C LYS A 482 -5.36 24.05 22.35
N VAL A 483 -5.02 23.65 21.13
CA VAL A 483 -3.64 23.34 20.74
C VAL A 483 -3.37 23.77 19.31
N ASN A 484 -2.20 24.37 19.11
CA ASN A 484 -1.61 24.59 17.81
C ASN A 484 -0.61 23.44 17.54
N PRO A 485 -0.90 22.53 16.61
CA PRO A 485 0.03 21.47 16.23
C PRO A 485 1.37 22.05 15.79
N SER A 486 2.46 21.38 16.17
CA SER A 486 3.81 21.75 15.73
C SER A 486 4.36 20.65 14.84
N LEU A 487 4.79 21.01 13.62
CA LEU A 487 5.31 20.06 12.63
C LEU A 487 4.39 18.81 12.49
N GLY A 488 3.08 19.04 12.35
CA GLY A 488 2.09 17.98 12.16
C GLY A 488 1.87 17.06 13.37
N GLN A 489 2.30 17.46 14.58
CA GLN A 489 2.25 16.62 15.78
C GLN A 489 1.75 17.40 17.00
N TRP A 490 1.02 16.69 17.86
CA TRP A 490 0.65 17.14 19.21
C TRP A 490 0.44 15.90 20.11
N ASN A 491 0.04 16.11 21.36
CA ASN A 491 -0.22 15.04 22.32
C ASN A 491 -1.50 15.32 23.14
N MET A 492 -1.93 14.33 23.93
CA MET A 492 -3.09 14.41 24.83
C MET A 492 -2.74 14.84 26.27
N ILE A 493 -1.51 15.33 26.52
CA ILE A 493 -1.12 15.82 27.84
C ILE A 493 -1.95 17.09 28.12
N ASN A 494 -2.45 17.23 29.36
CA ASN A 494 -3.28 18.34 29.81
C ASN A 494 -4.63 18.53 29.09
N LYS A 495 -4.97 17.63 28.16
CA LYS A 495 -6.18 17.70 27.32
C LYS A 495 -7.20 16.63 27.70
N LYS A 496 -8.47 16.97 27.49
CA LYS A 496 -9.60 16.04 27.52
C LYS A 496 -10.31 16.08 26.18
N MET A 497 -10.75 14.93 25.69
CA MET A 497 -11.45 14.79 24.40
C MET A 497 -12.65 15.72 24.36
N ILE A 498 -12.87 16.39 23.22
CA ILE A 498 -13.92 17.40 23.07
C ILE A 498 -15.32 16.88 23.44
N ASN A 499 -15.63 15.62 23.11
CA ASN A 499 -16.81 14.92 23.59
C ASN A 499 -16.42 13.49 23.97
N GLY A 500 -16.27 13.24 25.27
CA GLY A 500 -16.07 11.90 25.78
C GLY A 500 -17.34 11.06 25.67
N GLY A 501 -17.23 9.88 25.07
CA GLY A 501 -18.30 8.91 24.98
C GLY A 501 -18.60 8.27 26.33
N ARG A 502 -19.85 7.80 26.49
CA ARG A 502 -20.32 7.10 27.68
C ARG A 502 -20.30 5.60 27.46
N VAL A 503 -19.67 4.87 28.37
CA VAL A 503 -19.56 3.41 28.37
C VAL A 503 -20.03 2.88 29.72
N ASP A 504 -21.31 2.55 29.78
CA ASP A 504 -21.98 1.99 30.97
C ASP A 504 -21.84 0.46 31.00
N PHE A 505 -21.97 -0.19 29.84
CA PHE A 505 -21.98 -1.64 29.69
C PHE A 505 -20.81 -2.11 28.81
N TRP A 506 -19.79 -2.69 29.46
CA TRP A 506 -18.63 -3.26 28.80
C TRP A 506 -18.16 -4.53 29.50
N THR A 507 -17.34 -5.33 28.83
CA THR A 507 -16.58 -6.42 29.48
C THR A 507 -15.29 -6.71 28.69
N CYS A 508 -14.50 -7.67 29.15
CA CYS A 508 -13.26 -8.09 28.53
C CYS A 508 -13.18 -9.61 28.38
N VAL A 509 -12.60 -10.07 27.27
CA VAL A 509 -12.19 -11.46 27.05
C VAL A 509 -10.72 -11.56 26.70
N CYS A 510 -10.02 -12.48 27.35
CA CYS A 510 -8.63 -12.82 27.05
C CYS A 510 -8.54 -14.18 26.35
N PHE A 511 -7.97 -14.19 25.15
CA PHE A 511 -7.69 -15.42 24.40
C PHE A 511 -6.21 -15.85 24.44
N SER A 512 -5.33 -15.02 25.01
CA SER A 512 -3.92 -15.36 25.17
C SER A 512 -3.73 -16.31 26.34
N THR A 513 -2.97 -17.38 26.12
CA THR A 513 -2.63 -18.36 27.16
C THR A 513 -1.27 -18.10 27.79
N ARG A 514 -0.49 -17.16 27.22
CA ARG A 514 0.87 -16.83 27.66
C ARG A 514 0.94 -15.64 28.61
N VAL A 515 -0.17 -14.94 28.82
CA VAL A 515 -0.23 -13.79 29.73
C VAL A 515 -0.58 -14.24 31.16
N ASN A 516 -0.15 -13.45 32.14
CA ASN A 516 -0.55 -13.66 33.54
C ASN A 516 -2.09 -13.57 33.68
N ARG A 517 -2.67 -14.44 34.52
CA ARG A 517 -4.11 -14.46 34.83
C ARG A 517 -4.64 -13.12 35.34
N ASP A 518 -3.82 -12.35 36.05
CA ASP A 518 -4.22 -11.05 36.60
C ASP A 518 -4.08 -9.90 35.57
N LEU A 519 -3.34 -10.12 34.48
CA LEU A 519 -3.07 -9.08 33.48
C LEU A 519 -4.35 -8.46 32.89
N PRO A 520 -5.39 -9.21 32.48
CA PRO A 520 -6.60 -8.62 31.92
C PRO A 520 -7.30 -7.65 32.89
N PHE A 521 -7.29 -7.94 34.19
CA PHE A 521 -7.89 -7.10 35.22
C PHE A 521 -7.11 -5.79 35.38
N GLN A 522 -5.79 -5.89 35.57
CA GLN A 522 -4.91 -4.72 35.67
C GLN A 522 -4.98 -3.85 34.41
N PHE A 523 -4.87 -4.49 33.24
CA PHE A 523 -4.94 -3.81 31.94
C PHE A 523 -6.24 -3.04 31.77
N CYS A 524 -7.38 -3.66 32.10
CA CYS A 524 -8.67 -3.00 31.97
C CYS A 524 -8.82 -1.86 32.99
N GLY A 525 -8.40 -2.06 34.25
CA GLY A 525 -8.42 -1.00 35.26
C GLY A 525 -7.64 0.24 34.82
N ASP A 526 -6.40 0.05 34.36
CA ASP A 526 -5.55 1.15 33.89
C ASP A 526 -6.11 1.83 32.63
N LEU A 527 -6.66 1.06 31.70
CA LEU A 527 -7.28 1.59 30.49
C LEU A 527 -8.55 2.39 30.79
N VAL A 528 -9.42 1.91 31.69
CA VAL A 528 -10.64 2.62 32.10
C VAL A 528 -10.27 3.92 32.83
N ASN A 529 -9.30 3.88 33.74
CA ASN A 529 -8.76 5.07 34.39
C ASN A 529 -8.23 6.07 33.37
N MET A 530 -7.50 5.60 32.35
CA MET A 530 -7.03 6.45 31.26
C MET A 530 -8.21 7.09 30.50
N CYS A 531 -9.22 6.31 30.10
CA CYS A 531 -10.40 6.83 29.40
C CYS A 531 -11.11 7.93 30.20
N ASN A 532 -11.35 7.69 31.50
CA ASN A 532 -11.95 8.68 32.41
C ASN A 532 -11.07 9.93 32.56
N SER A 533 -9.75 9.77 32.70
CA SER A 533 -8.83 10.91 32.79
C SER A 533 -8.85 11.80 31.54
N LYS A 534 -9.15 11.22 30.37
CA LYS A 534 -9.26 11.92 29.09
C LYS A 534 -10.68 12.42 28.78
N GLY A 535 -11.59 12.36 29.74
CA GLY A 535 -12.92 12.99 29.65
C GLY A 535 -14.05 12.07 29.20
N MET A 536 -13.82 10.77 29.03
CA MET A 536 -14.90 9.80 28.83
C MET A 536 -15.65 9.54 30.15
N VAL A 537 -16.89 9.08 30.05
CA VAL A 537 -17.65 8.54 31.19
C VAL A 537 -17.64 7.02 31.06
N PHE A 538 -16.66 6.37 31.69
CA PHE A 538 -16.41 4.95 31.54
C PHE A 538 -16.60 4.25 32.90
N ASN A 539 -17.60 3.36 32.97
CA ASN A 539 -17.92 2.61 34.17
C ASN A 539 -16.71 1.78 34.64
N PRO A 540 -16.22 1.93 35.88
CA PRO A 540 -15.07 1.17 36.38
C PRO A 540 -15.30 -0.35 36.42
N ASN A 541 -16.57 -0.78 36.50
CA ASN A 541 -16.91 -2.18 36.67
C ASN A 541 -17.46 -2.78 35.36
N PRO A 542 -16.97 -3.95 34.92
CA PRO A 542 -17.53 -4.64 33.76
C PRO A 542 -18.92 -5.20 34.09
N VAL A 543 -19.79 -5.29 33.09
CA VAL A 543 -21.18 -5.77 33.28
C VAL A 543 -21.26 -7.24 33.66
N ILE A 544 -20.34 -8.04 33.14
CA ILE A 544 -20.09 -9.43 33.53
C ILE A 544 -18.60 -9.62 33.83
N PRO A 545 -18.20 -10.59 34.67
CA PRO A 545 -16.80 -10.86 34.99
C PRO A 545 -15.93 -11.07 33.75
N ILE A 546 -14.68 -10.59 33.82
CA ILE A 546 -13.70 -10.75 32.74
C ILE A 546 -13.46 -12.24 32.47
N PHE A 547 -13.54 -12.63 31.20
CA PHE A 547 -13.46 -14.02 30.76
C PHE A 547 -12.08 -14.37 30.20
N SER A 548 -11.68 -15.64 30.35
CA SER A 548 -10.53 -16.21 29.66
C SER A 548 -10.97 -17.44 28.87
N ALA A 549 -10.57 -17.53 27.61
CA ALA A 549 -10.94 -18.62 26.71
C ALA A 549 -9.74 -19.11 25.89
N GLY A 550 -9.76 -20.37 25.46
CA GLY A 550 -8.77 -20.87 24.52
C GLY A 550 -8.99 -20.32 23.10
N PRO A 551 -7.94 -20.23 22.26
CA PRO A 551 -8.04 -19.71 20.89
C PRO A 551 -8.95 -20.53 19.97
N ASN A 552 -9.21 -21.80 20.31
CA ASN A 552 -10.10 -22.69 19.54
C ASN A 552 -11.60 -22.45 19.82
N GLN A 553 -11.94 -21.62 20.80
CA GLN A 553 -13.31 -21.40 21.27
C GLN A 553 -13.81 -19.97 21.03
N ILE A 554 -13.21 -19.24 20.07
CA ILE A 554 -13.50 -17.82 19.85
C ILE A 554 -14.98 -17.55 19.65
N GLU A 555 -15.64 -18.20 18.68
CA GLU A 555 -17.07 -17.96 18.40
C GLU A 555 -17.95 -18.31 19.60
N ARG A 556 -17.75 -19.48 20.20
CA ARG A 556 -18.50 -19.89 21.39
C ARG A 556 -18.35 -18.90 22.54
N ALA A 557 -17.14 -18.41 22.80
CA ALA A 557 -16.88 -17.43 23.84
C ALA A 557 -17.54 -16.08 23.54
N LEU A 558 -17.49 -15.61 22.29
CA LEU A 558 -18.15 -14.36 21.89
C LEU A 558 -19.68 -14.45 22.02
N THR A 559 -20.28 -15.58 21.61
CA THR A 559 -21.72 -15.83 21.75
C THR A 559 -22.16 -15.96 23.20
N ASP A 560 -21.38 -16.62 24.06
CA ASP A 560 -21.66 -16.69 25.50
C ASP A 560 -21.61 -15.30 26.14
N ILE A 561 -20.56 -14.52 25.83
CA ILE A 561 -20.43 -13.13 26.30
C ILE A 561 -21.61 -12.29 25.86
N HIS A 562 -22.02 -12.39 24.59
CA HIS A 562 -23.17 -11.66 24.07
C HIS A 562 -24.44 -12.01 24.84
N THR A 563 -24.72 -13.31 25.03
CA THR A 563 -25.94 -13.81 25.68
C THR A 563 -25.98 -13.39 27.15
N ARG A 564 -24.90 -13.61 27.90
CA ARG A 564 -24.80 -13.25 29.31
C ARG A 564 -24.84 -11.75 29.54
N SER A 565 -24.14 -10.98 28.71
CA SER A 565 -24.19 -9.52 28.79
C SER A 565 -25.59 -9.01 28.49
N THR A 566 -26.27 -9.52 27.46
CA THR A 566 -27.64 -9.11 27.13
C THR A 566 -28.60 -9.38 28.29
N ALA A 567 -28.54 -10.55 28.89
CA ALA A 567 -29.39 -10.90 30.04
C ALA A 567 -29.14 -9.98 31.25
N GLU A 568 -27.88 -9.69 31.56
CA GLU A 568 -27.53 -8.83 32.69
C GLU A 568 -27.84 -7.34 32.43
N ILE A 569 -27.65 -6.88 31.20
CA ILE A 569 -27.97 -5.51 30.78
C ILE A 569 -29.48 -5.27 30.82
N ALA A 570 -30.29 -6.24 30.36
CA ALA A 570 -31.74 -6.17 30.43
C ALA A 570 -32.24 -6.02 31.88
N ARG A 571 -31.64 -6.75 32.84
CA ARG A 571 -31.95 -6.61 34.28
C ARG A 571 -31.66 -5.21 34.82
N ARG A 572 -30.68 -4.50 34.25
CA ARG A 572 -30.28 -3.14 34.64
C ARG A 572 -30.98 -2.05 33.83
N GLY A 573 -31.98 -2.41 33.01
CA GLY A 573 -32.71 -1.46 32.15
C GLY A 573 -31.89 -0.92 30.97
N GLY A 574 -30.75 -1.53 30.66
CA GLY A 574 -29.93 -1.16 29.51
C GLY A 574 -30.40 -1.84 28.22
N LYS A 575 -29.90 -1.35 27.08
CA LYS A 575 -30.30 -1.87 25.75
C LYS A 575 -29.32 -2.89 25.16
N GLN A 576 -28.01 -2.63 25.23
CA GLN A 576 -27.01 -3.46 24.56
C GLN A 576 -25.61 -3.29 25.18
N LEU A 577 -24.73 -4.26 24.91
CA LEU A 577 -23.30 -4.16 25.22
C LEU A 577 -22.66 -3.08 24.33
N GLN A 578 -22.04 -2.06 24.94
CA GLN A 578 -21.47 -0.93 24.21
C GLN A 578 -20.03 -1.16 23.77
N LEU A 579 -19.27 -1.97 24.52
CA LEU A 579 -17.87 -2.26 24.19
C LEU A 579 -17.43 -3.64 24.69
N LEU A 580 -16.76 -4.40 23.82
CA LEU A 580 -16.00 -5.60 24.19
C LEU A 580 -14.50 -5.36 24.00
N ILE A 581 -13.74 -5.40 25.10
CA ILE A 581 -12.28 -5.39 25.06
C ILE A 581 -11.80 -6.82 24.82
N ILE A 582 -10.88 -7.01 23.86
CA ILE A 582 -10.40 -8.35 23.48
C ILE A 582 -8.88 -8.38 23.52
N ILE A 583 -8.31 -9.17 24.43
CA ILE A 583 -6.89 -9.53 24.35
C ILE A 583 -6.78 -10.71 23.39
N LEU A 584 -6.13 -10.49 22.25
CA LEU A 584 -6.06 -11.46 21.15
C LEU A 584 -5.31 -12.74 21.53
N PRO A 585 -5.47 -13.84 20.77
CA PRO A 585 -4.57 -14.98 20.86
C PRO A 585 -3.10 -14.60 20.61
N ASP A 586 -2.18 -15.44 21.09
CA ASP A 586 -0.74 -15.26 20.86
C ASP A 586 -0.34 -15.50 19.40
N ALA A 587 -1.10 -16.33 18.69
CA ALA A 587 -0.95 -16.57 17.25
C ALA A 587 -1.71 -15.52 16.43
N THR A 588 -1.17 -15.16 15.27
CA THR A 588 -1.82 -14.26 14.32
C THR A 588 -2.91 -14.98 13.52
N GLY A 589 -3.80 -14.23 12.87
CA GLY A 589 -4.86 -14.77 12.00
C GLY A 589 -6.27 -14.75 12.61
N SER A 590 -6.42 -14.70 13.92
CA SER A 590 -7.75 -14.72 14.57
C SER A 590 -8.50 -13.38 14.54
N TYR A 591 -7.83 -12.28 14.21
CA TYR A 591 -8.41 -10.93 14.20
C TYR A 591 -9.61 -10.83 13.25
N GLY A 592 -9.49 -11.36 12.03
CA GLY A 592 -10.56 -11.29 11.03
C GLY A 592 -11.82 -12.01 11.48
N ARG A 593 -11.68 -13.25 11.98
CA ARG A 593 -12.77 -14.06 12.55
C ARG A 593 -13.49 -13.33 13.70
N ILE A 594 -12.73 -12.78 14.65
CA ILE A 594 -13.29 -12.02 15.78
C ILE A 594 -14.10 -10.82 15.26
N LYS A 595 -13.57 -10.08 14.29
CA LYS A 595 -14.24 -8.91 13.73
C LYS A 595 -15.51 -9.25 12.97
N ARG A 596 -15.49 -10.30 12.13
CA ARG A 596 -16.69 -10.81 11.44
C ARG A 596 -17.80 -11.12 12.46
N VAL A 597 -17.53 -12.01 13.40
CA VAL A 597 -18.54 -12.47 14.38
C VAL A 597 -19.09 -11.30 15.20
N CYS A 598 -18.21 -10.42 15.70
CA CYS A 598 -18.67 -9.25 16.45
C CYS A 598 -19.53 -8.31 15.59
N GLU A 599 -19.13 -7.98 14.36
CA GLU A 599 -19.69 -6.85 13.61
C GLU A 599 -20.87 -7.25 12.70
N THR A 600 -20.91 -8.49 12.20
CA THR A 600 -21.92 -8.99 11.25
C THR A 600 -22.94 -9.93 11.90
N GLU A 601 -22.55 -10.68 12.94
CA GLU A 601 -23.43 -11.67 13.58
C GLU A 601 -24.03 -11.14 14.89
N LEU A 602 -23.18 -10.64 15.81
CA LEU A 602 -23.58 -10.28 17.18
C LEU A 602 -23.87 -8.79 17.40
N GLY A 603 -23.41 -7.90 16.51
CA GLY A 603 -23.58 -6.46 16.69
C GLY A 603 -22.82 -5.87 17.87
N ILE A 604 -21.62 -6.39 18.15
CA ILE A 604 -20.76 -5.94 19.24
C ILE A 604 -19.65 -5.03 18.70
N VAL A 605 -19.55 -3.82 19.25
CA VAL A 605 -18.40 -2.95 19.03
C VAL A 605 -17.20 -3.49 19.84
N SER A 606 -16.10 -3.81 19.16
CA SER A 606 -14.93 -4.44 19.79
C SER A 606 -13.62 -3.67 19.63
N GLN A 607 -12.80 -3.72 20.70
CA GLN A 607 -11.44 -3.17 20.74
C GLN A 607 -10.42 -4.29 21.03
N CYS A 608 -9.73 -4.72 19.97
CA CYS A 608 -8.71 -5.77 20.06
C CYS A 608 -7.35 -5.20 20.47
N CYS A 609 -6.67 -5.88 21.39
CA CYS A 609 -5.36 -5.53 21.94
C CYS A 609 -4.40 -6.73 21.76
N GLN A 610 -3.20 -6.47 21.25
CA GLN A 610 -2.17 -7.52 21.15
C GLN A 610 -1.64 -7.86 22.55
N PRO A 611 -1.47 -9.15 22.89
CA PRO A 611 -0.95 -9.58 24.19
C PRO A 611 0.35 -8.89 24.57
N ARG A 612 1.31 -8.84 23.64
CA ARG A 612 2.61 -8.20 23.84
C ARG A 612 2.54 -6.70 24.15
N GLN A 613 1.52 -5.99 23.68
CA GLN A 613 1.34 -4.56 23.99
C GLN A 613 0.56 -4.40 25.29
N ALA A 614 -0.44 -5.24 25.54
CA ALA A 614 -1.19 -5.26 26.79
C ALA A 614 -0.27 -5.52 27.99
N SER A 615 0.69 -6.44 27.88
CA SER A 615 1.66 -6.75 28.94
C SER A 615 2.61 -5.60 29.30
N LYS A 616 2.74 -4.56 28.45
CA LYS A 616 3.65 -3.43 28.73
C LYS A 616 3.02 -2.37 29.62
N LEU A 617 1.69 -2.34 29.73
CA LEU A 617 0.93 -1.35 30.52
C LEU A 617 1.39 0.11 30.28
N SER A 618 1.71 0.43 29.02
CA SER A 618 2.25 1.74 28.65
C SER A 618 1.15 2.81 28.64
N LYS A 619 1.36 3.91 29.35
CA LYS A 619 0.45 5.07 29.35
C LYS A 619 0.17 5.59 27.93
N GLN A 620 1.20 5.72 27.10
CA GLN A 620 1.05 6.16 25.71
C GLN A 620 0.20 5.20 24.88
N TYR A 621 0.32 3.89 25.13
CA TYR A 621 -0.53 2.89 24.48
C TYR A 621 -1.99 3.04 24.93
N PHE A 622 -2.24 3.18 26.23
CA PHE A 622 -3.59 3.42 26.75
C PHE A 622 -4.23 4.69 26.20
N GLU A 623 -3.48 5.79 26.09
CA GLU A 623 -3.98 7.03 25.48
C GLU A 623 -4.42 6.81 24.03
N ASN A 624 -3.61 6.11 23.22
CA ASN A 624 -3.95 5.81 21.84
C ASN A 624 -5.14 4.84 21.72
N VAL A 625 -5.26 3.87 22.64
CA VAL A 625 -6.42 2.98 22.70
C VAL A 625 -7.68 3.75 23.12
N ALA A 626 -7.58 4.66 24.08
CA ALA A 626 -8.69 5.51 24.53
C ALA A 626 -9.23 6.38 23.38
N LEU A 627 -8.35 6.98 22.56
CA LEU A 627 -8.76 7.72 21.35
C LEU A 627 -9.62 6.86 20.40
N LYS A 628 -9.24 5.60 20.20
CA LYS A 628 -10.00 4.66 19.35
C LYS A 628 -11.32 4.24 19.99
N ILE A 629 -11.33 3.98 21.29
CA ILE A 629 -12.55 3.60 22.01
C ILE A 629 -13.55 4.73 21.95
N ASN A 630 -13.12 5.97 22.21
CA ASN A 630 -14.01 7.13 22.24
C ASN A 630 -14.85 7.27 20.97
N VAL A 631 -14.22 7.19 19.79
CA VAL A 631 -14.94 7.29 18.50
C VAL A 631 -15.76 6.03 18.16
N LYS A 632 -15.39 4.86 18.69
CA LYS A 632 -16.17 3.63 18.56
C LYS A 632 -17.44 3.63 19.39
N VAL A 633 -17.51 4.45 20.43
CA VAL A 633 -18.70 4.62 21.27
C VAL A 633 -19.43 5.93 20.98
N GLY A 634 -19.15 6.57 19.84
CA GLY A 634 -19.83 7.77 19.35
C GLY A 634 -19.30 9.11 19.86
N GLY A 635 -18.22 9.11 20.64
CA GLY A 635 -17.52 10.31 21.09
C GLY A 635 -16.71 10.99 19.98
N ARG A 636 -16.22 12.20 20.26
CA ARG A 636 -15.34 12.99 19.39
C ARG A 636 -14.05 13.32 20.12
N ASN A 637 -12.91 13.14 19.48
CA ASN A 637 -11.61 13.36 20.13
C ASN A 637 -11.21 14.84 20.10
N THR A 638 -11.33 15.48 18.95
CA THR A 638 -10.95 16.88 18.71
C THR A 638 -11.78 17.44 17.55
N VAL A 639 -11.89 18.76 17.46
CA VAL A 639 -12.55 19.47 16.36
C VAL A 639 -11.65 20.62 15.87
N LEU A 640 -11.81 21.01 14.61
CA LEU A 640 -11.16 22.21 14.07
C LEU A 640 -11.79 23.45 14.69
N ASN A 641 -10.96 24.37 15.19
CA ASN A 641 -11.46 25.64 15.71
C ASN A 641 -12.24 26.42 14.64
N ASP A 642 -11.75 26.40 13.39
CA ASP A 642 -12.39 27.11 12.29
C ASP A 642 -13.76 26.53 11.92
N ALA A 643 -13.97 25.22 12.12
CA ALA A 643 -15.30 24.63 11.94
C ALA A 643 -16.30 25.15 12.97
N VAL A 644 -15.88 25.23 14.24
CA VAL A 644 -16.68 25.79 15.34
C VAL A 644 -16.99 27.27 15.11
N MET A 645 -16.01 28.02 14.60
CA MET A 645 -16.14 29.45 14.31
C MET A 645 -16.83 29.74 12.97
N ARG A 646 -17.27 28.71 12.23
CA ARG A 646 -17.85 28.79 10.89
C ARG A 646 -16.98 29.51 9.85
N ARG A 647 -15.66 29.24 9.89
CA ARG A 647 -14.63 29.83 9.03
C ARG A 647 -14.03 28.84 8.03
N LEU A 648 -14.67 27.69 7.80
CA LEU A 648 -14.30 26.79 6.71
C LEU A 648 -15.16 27.09 5.47
N PRO A 649 -14.60 27.73 4.43
CA PRO A 649 -15.33 28.04 3.20
C PRO A 649 -15.92 26.78 2.57
N HIS A 650 -17.13 26.90 2.03
CA HIS A 650 -17.91 25.82 1.41
C HIS A 650 -18.26 24.63 2.32
N VAL A 651 -17.84 24.62 3.59
CA VAL A 651 -18.11 23.54 4.54
C VAL A 651 -18.97 24.02 5.70
N SER A 652 -18.59 25.09 6.40
CA SER A 652 -19.32 25.54 7.60
C SER A 652 -20.37 26.62 7.31
N ASP A 653 -20.37 27.17 6.10
CA ASP A 653 -21.31 28.20 5.64
C ASP A 653 -22.70 27.62 5.30
N SER A 654 -22.75 26.37 4.85
CA SER A 654 -23.97 25.65 4.50
C SER A 654 -23.82 24.17 4.89
N PRO A 655 -24.92 23.44 5.21
CA PRO A 655 -24.86 21.99 5.42
C PRO A 655 -24.10 21.28 4.30
N THR A 656 -22.94 20.72 4.62
CA THR A 656 -22.05 20.07 3.66
C THR A 656 -21.71 18.68 4.16
N ILE A 657 -21.81 17.69 3.27
CA ILE A 657 -21.36 16.32 3.55
C ILE A 657 -20.02 16.08 2.85
N ILE A 658 -19.05 15.56 3.61
CA ILE A 658 -17.75 15.13 3.08
C ILE A 658 -17.71 13.62 3.02
N ILE A 659 -17.46 13.09 1.83
CA ILE A 659 -17.49 11.68 1.50
C ILE A 659 -16.08 11.23 1.11
N GLY A 660 -15.68 10.05 1.56
CA GLY A 660 -14.47 9.35 1.13
C GLY A 660 -14.84 8.01 0.51
N ALA A 661 -14.14 7.61 -0.54
CA ALA A 661 -14.36 6.33 -1.20
C ALA A 661 -13.04 5.66 -1.61
N ASP A 662 -12.98 4.33 -1.51
CA ASP A 662 -11.84 3.50 -1.88
C ASP A 662 -12.31 2.15 -2.42
N VAL A 663 -11.52 1.56 -3.33
CA VAL A 663 -11.70 0.20 -3.83
C VAL A 663 -10.43 -0.61 -3.57
N THR A 664 -10.57 -1.67 -2.78
CA THR A 664 -9.46 -2.60 -2.51
C THR A 664 -9.61 -3.86 -3.35
N HIS A 665 -8.62 -4.11 -4.22
CA HIS A 665 -8.52 -5.34 -5.01
C HIS A 665 -7.84 -6.51 -4.26
N PRO A 666 -8.13 -7.77 -4.65
CA PRO A 666 -7.41 -8.94 -4.15
C PRO A 666 -5.94 -9.00 -4.60
N GLN A 667 -5.19 -9.93 -4.03
CA GLN A 667 -3.75 -10.05 -4.27
C GLN A 667 -3.44 -10.50 -5.71
N PRO A 668 -2.23 -10.25 -6.25
CA PRO A 668 -1.86 -10.70 -7.58
C PRO A 668 -1.77 -12.23 -7.59
N GLY A 669 -2.49 -12.86 -8.51
CA GLY A 669 -2.58 -14.32 -8.63
C GLY A 669 -3.74 -14.95 -7.88
N GLU A 670 -4.57 -14.17 -7.18
CA GLU A 670 -5.93 -14.57 -6.80
C GLU A 670 -6.87 -14.08 -7.90
N ASP A 671 -7.32 -14.99 -8.77
CA ASP A 671 -8.07 -14.62 -9.98
C ASP A 671 -9.60 -14.62 -9.77
N SER A 672 -10.08 -15.00 -8.58
CA SER A 672 -11.51 -15.19 -8.30
C SER A 672 -12.08 -14.33 -7.17
N SER A 673 -11.24 -13.77 -6.30
CA SER A 673 -11.72 -12.98 -5.17
C SER A 673 -12.31 -11.63 -5.63
N PRO A 674 -13.40 -11.14 -5.00
CA PRO A 674 -14.02 -9.89 -5.41
C PRO A 674 -13.19 -8.66 -5.04
N SER A 675 -13.42 -7.55 -5.73
CA SER A 675 -13.01 -6.22 -5.26
C SER A 675 -13.98 -5.78 -4.16
N ILE A 676 -13.50 -4.97 -3.20
CA ILE A 676 -14.35 -4.43 -2.13
C ILE A 676 -14.32 -2.92 -2.23
N ALA A 677 -15.49 -2.33 -2.45
CA ALA A 677 -15.69 -0.89 -2.37
C ALA A 677 -16.09 -0.49 -0.95
N ALA A 678 -15.65 0.68 -0.52
CA ALA A 678 -16.08 1.30 0.71
C ALA A 678 -16.36 2.78 0.49
N VAL A 679 -17.45 3.27 1.08
CA VAL A 679 -17.84 4.68 1.07
C VAL A 679 -18.10 5.11 2.51
N VAL A 680 -17.44 6.17 2.94
CA VAL A 680 -17.61 6.77 4.25
C VAL A 680 -18.08 8.20 4.11
N ALA A 681 -18.94 8.68 4.98
CA ALA A 681 -19.37 10.06 4.97
C ALA A 681 -19.46 10.66 6.36
N SER A 682 -19.21 11.97 6.45
CA SER A 682 -19.35 12.75 7.67
C SER A 682 -20.80 12.74 8.16
N MET A 683 -21.03 12.63 9.47
CA MET A 683 -22.36 12.53 10.09
C MET A 683 -22.63 13.67 11.08
N ASP A 684 -21.72 14.63 11.19
CA ASP A 684 -21.86 15.86 11.96
C ASP A 684 -21.46 17.08 11.12
N TRP A 685 -22.17 18.18 11.35
CA TRP A 685 -21.94 19.47 10.71
C TRP A 685 -22.17 20.58 11.75
N PRO A 686 -21.33 21.63 11.80
CA PRO A 686 -20.23 21.96 10.87
C PRO A 686 -18.87 21.30 11.15
N GLU A 687 -18.71 20.47 12.19
CA GLU A 687 -17.38 20.05 12.66
C GLU A 687 -16.71 18.89 11.89
N VAL A 688 -17.49 18.07 11.17
CA VAL A 688 -16.99 17.02 10.24
C VAL A 688 -15.98 16.04 10.89
N THR A 689 -16.33 15.46 12.03
CA THR A 689 -15.45 14.56 12.81
C THR A 689 -15.98 13.15 13.00
N LYS A 690 -17.31 12.94 12.86
CA LYS A 690 -17.96 11.64 12.93
C LYS A 690 -18.18 11.11 11.54
N TYR A 691 -17.86 9.84 11.30
CA TYR A 691 -18.05 9.21 10.00
C TYR A 691 -18.81 7.89 10.12
N ARG A 692 -19.72 7.65 9.18
CA ARG A 692 -20.38 6.36 8.95
C ARG A 692 -19.77 5.71 7.72
N GLY A 693 -19.56 4.39 7.75
CA GLY A 693 -18.96 3.65 6.64
C GLY A 693 -19.86 2.51 6.15
N LEU A 694 -19.99 2.42 4.82
CA LEU A 694 -20.67 1.35 4.11
C LEU A 694 -19.66 0.64 3.20
N VAL A 695 -19.91 -0.64 2.94
CA VAL A 695 -19.01 -1.51 2.18
C VAL A 695 -19.84 -2.40 1.25
N SER A 696 -19.29 -2.69 0.07
CA SER A 696 -19.93 -3.53 -0.94
C SER A 696 -18.90 -4.38 -1.67
N ALA A 697 -19.28 -5.59 -2.09
CA ALA A 697 -18.45 -6.44 -2.93
C ALA A 697 -18.81 -6.23 -4.39
N GLN A 698 -17.81 -6.18 -5.25
CA GLN A 698 -17.98 -6.05 -6.70
C GLN A 698 -17.05 -6.99 -7.47
N THR A 699 -17.23 -7.03 -8.79
CA THR A 699 -16.52 -7.92 -9.70
C THR A 699 -15.00 -7.80 -9.57
N HIS A 700 -14.29 -8.88 -9.91
CA HIS A 700 -12.85 -8.98 -9.75
C HIS A 700 -12.13 -7.84 -10.49
N ARG A 701 -11.34 -7.04 -9.76
CA ARG A 701 -10.54 -5.92 -10.28
C ARG A 701 -11.35 -4.83 -11.00
N ASP A 702 -12.64 -4.72 -10.73
CA ASP A 702 -13.40 -3.53 -11.14
C ASP A 702 -13.06 -2.38 -10.20
N GLU A 703 -12.70 -1.22 -10.77
CA GLU A 703 -12.37 0.01 -10.04
C GLU A 703 -13.61 0.89 -9.86
N ILE A 704 -14.62 0.80 -10.72
CA ILE A 704 -15.80 1.68 -10.63
C ILE A 704 -16.71 1.16 -9.52
N ILE A 705 -17.12 2.03 -8.60
CA ILE A 705 -17.99 1.62 -7.49
C ILE A 705 -19.42 1.44 -8.02
N LYS A 706 -19.83 0.18 -8.22
CA LYS A 706 -21.14 -0.15 -8.81
C LYS A 706 -22.33 0.12 -7.89
N ASP A 707 -22.12 -0.01 -6.59
CA ASP A 707 -23.18 0.09 -5.58
C ASP A 707 -23.25 1.49 -4.94
N LEU A 708 -22.74 2.54 -5.61
CA LEU A 708 -22.98 3.93 -5.19
C LEU A 708 -24.46 4.28 -5.22
N TYR A 709 -25.16 3.81 -6.26
CA TYR A 709 -26.60 3.91 -6.43
C TYR A 709 -27.10 2.66 -7.16
N THR A 710 -28.25 2.15 -6.73
CA THR A 710 -28.91 1.01 -7.36
C THR A 710 -30.39 1.27 -7.49
N SER A 711 -31.00 0.72 -8.53
CA SER A 711 -32.45 0.71 -8.72
C SER A 711 -32.89 -0.68 -9.16
N THR A 712 -33.76 -1.31 -8.38
CA THR A 712 -34.34 -2.61 -8.70
C THR A 712 -35.84 -2.48 -8.89
N GLN A 713 -36.40 -3.22 -9.84
CA GLN A 713 -37.85 -3.26 -10.04
C GLN A 713 -38.43 -4.36 -9.15
N ASP A 714 -39.18 -3.95 -8.13
CA ASP A 714 -39.90 -4.84 -7.24
C ASP A 714 -41.35 -4.99 -7.72
N ALA A 715 -41.82 -6.24 -7.78
CA ALA A 715 -43.15 -6.57 -8.30
C ALA A 715 -44.30 -5.94 -7.49
N GLN A 716 -44.08 -5.59 -6.21
CA GLN A 716 -45.09 -5.00 -5.33
C GLN A 716 -44.83 -3.53 -4.99
N ARG A 717 -43.56 -3.11 -4.93
CA ARG A 717 -43.15 -1.76 -4.50
C ARG A 717 -42.76 -0.83 -5.64
N GLY A 718 -42.80 -1.32 -6.88
CA GLY A 718 -42.34 -0.57 -8.03
C GLY A 718 -40.82 -0.42 -8.02
N VAL A 719 -40.30 0.75 -8.44
CA VAL A 719 -38.85 0.98 -8.45
C VAL A 719 -38.34 1.21 -7.02
N VAL A 720 -37.51 0.28 -6.54
CA VAL A 720 -36.83 0.39 -5.24
C VAL A 720 -35.44 0.97 -5.46
N HIS A 721 -35.23 2.16 -4.91
CA HIS A 721 -33.96 2.87 -4.96
C HIS A 721 -33.09 2.56 -3.74
N GLY A 722 -31.83 2.21 -3.97
CA GLY A 722 -30.83 1.88 -2.96
C GLY A 722 -29.44 2.45 -3.29
N GLY A 723 -28.42 1.88 -2.66
CA GLY A 723 -27.01 2.22 -2.86
C GLY A 723 -26.42 3.10 -1.76
N MET A 724 -25.10 3.06 -1.67
CA MET A 724 -24.34 3.62 -0.54
C MET A 724 -24.54 5.14 -0.37
N ILE A 725 -24.62 5.90 -1.47
CA ILE A 725 -24.80 7.36 -1.39
C ILE A 725 -26.16 7.70 -0.82
N ARG A 726 -27.21 7.03 -1.30
CA ARG A 726 -28.59 7.25 -0.83
C ARG A 726 -28.70 7.00 0.67
N ASP A 727 -28.12 5.92 1.17
CA ASP A 727 -28.13 5.56 2.58
C ASP A 727 -27.36 6.57 3.44
N LEU A 728 -26.21 7.03 2.98
CA LEU A 728 -25.40 8.03 3.68
C LEU A 728 -26.09 9.40 3.74
N LEU A 729 -26.78 9.82 2.66
CA LEU A 729 -27.56 11.06 2.64
C LEU A 729 -28.74 11.01 3.62
N ARG A 730 -29.43 9.86 3.72
CA ARG A 730 -30.49 9.64 4.72
C ARG A 730 -29.92 9.69 6.14
N ALA A 731 -28.82 9.00 6.38
CA ALA A 731 -28.15 8.99 7.69
C ALA A 731 -27.67 10.38 8.11
N PHE A 732 -27.16 11.19 7.17
CA PHE A 732 -26.78 12.57 7.43
C PHE A 732 -27.97 13.42 7.87
N ARG A 733 -29.11 13.32 7.17
CA ARG A 733 -30.34 14.05 7.54
C ARG A 733 -30.85 13.62 8.91
N MET A 734 -30.82 12.33 9.22
CA MET A 734 -31.20 11.81 10.53
C MET A 734 -30.27 12.31 11.65
N SER A 735 -28.97 12.44 11.38
CA SER A 735 -27.96 12.81 12.39
C SER A 735 -27.86 14.31 12.62
N THR A 736 -28.06 15.11 11.57
CA THR A 736 -27.86 16.58 11.61
C THR A 736 -29.16 17.37 11.59
N GLY A 737 -30.29 16.76 11.21
CA GLY A 737 -31.55 17.46 10.94
C GLY A 737 -31.59 18.16 9.58
N HIS A 738 -30.49 18.19 8.82
CA HIS A 738 -30.38 18.90 7.55
C HIS A 738 -30.12 17.93 6.39
N LYS A 739 -30.67 18.21 5.21
CA LYS A 739 -30.14 17.61 3.97
C LYS A 739 -28.85 18.32 3.58
N PRO A 740 -27.84 17.62 3.04
CA PRO A 740 -26.66 18.31 2.51
C PRO A 740 -27.07 19.28 1.41
N HIS A 741 -26.52 20.47 1.41
CA HIS A 741 -26.64 21.42 0.31
C HIS A 741 -25.40 21.38 -0.60
N LYS A 742 -24.28 20.84 -0.12
CA LYS A 742 -23.05 20.66 -0.90
C LYS A 742 -22.47 19.26 -0.63
N ILE A 743 -21.83 18.67 -1.64
CA ILE A 743 -21.14 17.38 -1.54
C ILE A 743 -19.67 17.57 -1.92
N ILE A 744 -18.76 17.14 -1.04
CA ILE A 744 -17.32 17.05 -1.33
C ILE A 744 -16.94 15.58 -1.30
N PHE A 745 -16.40 15.07 -2.40
CA PHE A 745 -16.14 13.65 -2.59
C PHE A 745 -14.65 13.39 -2.86
N TYR A 746 -13.99 12.69 -1.93
CA TYR A 746 -12.58 12.26 -2.05
C TYR A 746 -12.50 10.78 -2.46
N ARG A 747 -12.00 10.51 -3.67
CA ARG A 747 -11.88 9.16 -4.26
C ARG A 747 -10.42 8.69 -4.28
N ASP A 748 -10.05 7.73 -3.43
CA ASP A 748 -8.68 7.15 -3.39
C ASP A 748 -8.54 5.99 -4.38
N GLY A 749 -7.35 5.78 -4.95
CA GLY A 749 -7.02 4.54 -5.68
C GLY A 749 -7.20 4.56 -7.20
N VAL A 750 -7.73 5.64 -7.78
CA VAL A 750 -8.00 5.73 -9.22
C VAL A 750 -6.76 6.18 -9.99
N SER A 751 -6.45 5.49 -11.10
CA SER A 751 -5.35 5.90 -12.00
C SER A 751 -5.81 6.93 -13.05
N GLU A 752 -4.90 7.78 -13.53
CA GLU A 752 -5.20 8.84 -14.52
C GLU A 752 -5.95 8.31 -15.76
N GLY A 753 -5.55 7.14 -16.27
CA GLY A 753 -6.21 6.51 -17.42
C GLY A 753 -7.66 6.07 -17.18
N GLN A 754 -8.15 6.15 -15.94
CA GLN A 754 -9.52 5.80 -15.54
C GLN A 754 -10.33 7.01 -15.08
N PHE A 755 -9.75 8.22 -15.01
CA PHE A 755 -10.40 9.42 -14.47
C PHE A 755 -11.76 9.69 -15.12
N ASN A 756 -11.82 9.74 -16.45
CA ASN A 756 -13.07 10.03 -17.17
C ASN A 756 -14.14 8.97 -16.91
N GLN A 757 -13.78 7.69 -16.94
CA GLN A 757 -14.74 6.60 -16.76
C GLN A 757 -15.30 6.59 -15.32
N VAL A 758 -14.44 6.80 -14.33
CA VAL A 758 -14.85 6.89 -12.92
C VAL A 758 -15.70 8.13 -12.70
N LEU A 759 -15.28 9.30 -13.18
CA LEU A 759 -16.01 10.55 -13.02
C LEU A 759 -17.43 10.43 -13.58
N LEU A 760 -17.56 10.00 -14.84
CA LEU A 760 -18.86 9.90 -15.51
C LEU A 760 -19.81 8.97 -14.75
N HIS A 761 -19.33 7.80 -14.34
CA HIS A 761 -20.19 6.77 -13.75
C HIS A 761 -20.49 7.03 -12.26
N GLU A 762 -19.53 7.58 -11.51
CA GLU A 762 -19.71 7.81 -10.07
C GLU A 762 -20.44 9.13 -9.78
N VAL A 763 -20.20 10.20 -10.54
CA VAL A 763 -20.97 11.45 -10.39
C VAL A 763 -22.42 11.25 -10.79
N ASP A 764 -22.68 10.54 -11.90
CA ASP A 764 -24.03 10.18 -12.30
C ASP A 764 -24.76 9.37 -11.20
N ALA A 765 -24.08 8.37 -10.60
CA ALA A 765 -24.64 7.63 -9.47
C ALA A 765 -24.99 8.55 -8.26
N ILE A 766 -24.14 9.53 -7.95
CA ILE A 766 -24.43 10.52 -6.88
C ILE A 766 -25.68 11.35 -7.25
N ARG A 767 -25.82 11.77 -8.51
CA ARG A 767 -27.00 12.52 -8.99
C ARG A 767 -28.27 11.71 -8.90
N GLN A 768 -28.23 10.44 -9.31
CA GLN A 768 -29.38 9.54 -9.24
C GLN A 768 -29.77 9.27 -7.77
N ALA A 769 -28.80 9.12 -6.87
CA ALA A 769 -29.06 8.98 -5.45
C ALA A 769 -29.75 10.23 -4.86
N CYS A 770 -29.35 11.44 -5.27
CA CYS A 770 -30.00 12.68 -4.83
C CYS A 770 -31.43 12.81 -5.40
N SER A 771 -31.59 12.62 -6.71
CA SER A 771 -32.90 12.74 -7.39
C SER A 771 -33.93 11.71 -6.90
N SER A 772 -33.47 10.51 -6.53
CA SER A 772 -34.34 9.47 -5.95
C SER A 772 -34.79 9.77 -4.51
N LEU A 773 -34.15 10.73 -3.81
CA LEU A 773 -34.60 11.19 -2.49
C LEU A 773 -35.65 12.30 -2.63
N GLU A 774 -35.46 13.19 -3.58
CA GLU A 774 -36.33 14.33 -3.87
C GLU A 774 -36.11 14.77 -5.34
N PRO A 775 -37.15 14.91 -6.18
CA PRO A 775 -37.02 15.11 -7.63
C PRO A 775 -36.11 16.27 -8.08
N ASP A 776 -36.04 17.36 -7.31
CA ASP A 776 -35.26 18.57 -7.65
C ASP A 776 -34.00 18.75 -6.78
N TYR A 777 -33.61 17.71 -6.03
CA TYR A 777 -32.46 17.78 -5.16
C TYR A 777 -31.15 17.59 -5.92
N VAL A 778 -30.52 18.71 -6.30
CA VAL A 778 -29.28 18.76 -7.09
C VAL A 778 -28.21 19.57 -6.36
N PRO A 779 -27.61 19.05 -5.26
CA PRO A 779 -26.57 19.78 -4.54
C PRO A 779 -25.29 19.89 -5.40
N PRO A 780 -24.57 21.03 -5.41
CA PRO A 780 -23.28 21.13 -6.07
C PRO A 780 -22.25 20.11 -5.54
N ILE A 781 -21.51 19.50 -6.47
CA ILE A 781 -20.53 18.45 -6.20
C ILE A 781 -19.12 18.95 -6.48
N THR A 782 -18.18 18.65 -5.59
CA THR A 782 -16.73 18.70 -5.85
C THR A 782 -16.17 17.28 -5.76
N PHE A 783 -15.61 16.77 -6.85
CA PHE A 783 -15.06 15.42 -6.98
C PHE A 783 -13.54 15.48 -7.10
N ILE A 784 -12.84 14.94 -6.11
CA ILE A 784 -11.39 15.01 -5.97
C ILE A 784 -10.83 13.59 -5.92
N VAL A 785 -9.97 13.24 -6.88
CA VAL A 785 -9.19 12.01 -6.82
C VAL A 785 -7.99 12.21 -5.90
N VAL A 786 -7.75 11.23 -5.04
CA VAL A 786 -6.64 11.18 -4.08
C VAL A 786 -5.68 10.10 -4.54
N GLN A 787 -4.44 10.47 -4.80
CA GLN A 787 -3.39 9.54 -5.19
C GLN A 787 -2.24 9.64 -4.20
N LYS A 788 -2.23 8.73 -3.22
CA LYS A 788 -1.04 8.53 -2.37
C LYS A 788 0.04 7.75 -3.12
N ARG A 789 -0.33 6.97 -4.13
CA ARG A 789 0.54 5.98 -4.77
C ARG A 789 1.14 6.42 -6.12
N HIS A 790 1.92 7.51 -6.15
CA HIS A 790 2.66 8.03 -7.33
C HIS A 790 4.20 8.13 -7.14
N HIS A 791 4.92 8.46 -8.21
CA HIS A 791 6.38 8.43 -8.26
C HIS A 791 7.05 9.75 -7.82
N THR A 792 6.32 10.86 -7.73
CA THR A 792 6.86 12.16 -7.30
C THR A 792 7.42 12.14 -5.87
N ARG A 793 8.63 12.69 -5.68
CA ARG A 793 9.26 12.95 -4.38
C ARG A 793 9.76 14.39 -4.34
N LEU A 794 9.49 15.05 -3.23
CA LEU A 794 9.88 16.43 -2.98
C LEU A 794 11.01 16.45 -1.96
N PHE A 795 12.08 17.18 -2.26
CA PHE A 795 13.26 17.32 -1.41
C PHE A 795 13.43 18.78 -1.00
N PRO A 796 13.79 19.07 0.26
CA PRO A 796 14.01 20.43 0.70
C PRO A 796 15.29 21.01 0.08
N SER A 797 15.22 22.19 -0.55
CA SER A 797 16.42 22.90 -1.01
C SER A 797 17.22 23.51 0.16
N ASP A 798 16.53 23.92 1.23
CA ASP A 798 17.14 24.42 2.46
C ASP A 798 16.97 23.41 3.61
N ARG A 799 18.10 23.03 4.24
CA ARG A 799 18.13 22.11 5.38
C ARG A 799 17.46 22.68 6.63
N ASN A 800 17.38 24.01 6.75
CA ASN A 800 16.70 24.66 7.87
C ASN A 800 15.17 24.55 7.78
N MET A 801 14.63 24.29 6.58
CA MET A 801 13.20 24.15 6.30
C MET A 801 12.77 22.69 6.25
N THR A 802 13.28 21.88 7.18
CA THR A 802 13.00 20.44 7.25
C THR A 802 12.28 20.05 8.54
N ASP A 803 11.61 18.91 8.52
CA ASP A 803 11.20 18.25 9.75
C ASP A 803 12.39 17.52 10.41
N ARG A 804 12.15 16.92 11.58
CA ARG A 804 13.19 16.20 12.33
C ARG A 804 13.82 15.02 11.58
N SER A 805 13.21 14.56 10.50
CA SER A 805 13.66 13.42 9.70
C SER A 805 14.48 13.84 8.48
N GLY A 806 14.59 15.15 8.21
CA GLY A 806 15.17 15.72 6.99
C GLY A 806 14.18 15.80 5.82
N ASN A 807 12.89 15.55 6.05
CA ASN A 807 11.86 15.65 5.02
C ASN A 807 11.33 17.09 4.91
N ILE A 808 10.64 17.37 3.81
CA ILE A 808 9.81 18.57 3.67
C ILE A 808 8.78 18.68 4.80
N GLN A 809 8.44 19.91 5.19
CA GLN A 809 7.56 20.15 6.33
C GLN A 809 6.11 19.72 6.05
N PRO A 810 5.36 19.34 7.09
CA PRO A 810 3.90 19.16 7.00
C PRO A 810 3.23 20.47 6.57
N GLY A 811 2.26 20.40 5.66
CA GLY A 811 1.62 21.55 5.04
C GLY A 811 2.29 22.00 3.73
N THR A 812 3.42 21.40 3.33
CA THR A 812 4.06 21.75 2.04
C THR A 812 3.12 21.42 0.88
N VAL A 813 2.77 22.42 0.09
CA VAL A 813 1.91 22.32 -1.10
C VAL A 813 2.66 22.79 -2.35
N VAL A 814 2.53 22.03 -3.44
CA VAL A 814 3.03 22.37 -4.76
C VAL A 814 1.88 22.24 -5.75
N ASP A 815 1.53 23.36 -6.39
CA ASP A 815 0.46 23.48 -7.39
C ASP A 815 0.94 24.17 -8.66
N THR A 816 2.26 24.19 -8.90
CA THR A 816 2.92 24.81 -10.06
C THR A 816 4.01 23.90 -10.62
N LYS A 817 4.46 24.17 -11.86
CA LYS A 817 5.57 23.54 -12.60
C LYS A 817 5.46 22.03 -12.86
N ILE A 818 5.24 21.22 -11.84
CA ILE A 818 5.16 19.74 -11.88
C ILE A 818 3.72 19.21 -11.84
N CYS A 819 2.74 20.11 -11.81
CA CYS A 819 1.31 19.85 -11.86
C CYS A 819 0.80 19.87 -13.31
N HIS A 820 -0.46 19.47 -13.52
CA HIS A 820 -1.07 19.47 -14.85
C HIS A 820 -1.04 20.88 -15.49
N PRO A 821 -0.80 21.00 -16.80
CA PRO A 821 -0.75 22.30 -17.47
C PRO A 821 -2.07 23.08 -17.41
N THR A 822 -3.21 22.38 -17.46
CA THR A 822 -4.54 22.98 -17.63
C THR A 822 -5.56 22.60 -16.54
N GLU A 823 -5.35 21.48 -15.86
CA GLU A 823 -6.31 20.93 -14.89
C GLU A 823 -6.01 21.44 -13.49
N PHE A 824 -6.95 21.22 -12.58
CA PHE A 824 -6.80 21.62 -11.19
C PHE A 824 -6.27 20.48 -10.33
N ASP A 825 -4.95 20.44 -10.16
CA ASP A 825 -4.25 19.47 -9.31
C ASP A 825 -3.20 20.11 -8.42
N PHE A 826 -2.87 19.44 -7.31
CA PHE A 826 -1.82 19.86 -6.39
C PHE A 826 -1.26 18.69 -5.58
N TYR A 827 0.01 18.77 -5.22
CA TYR A 827 0.66 17.89 -4.26
C TYR A 827 0.61 18.52 -2.88
N LEU A 828 0.24 17.73 -1.86
CA LEU A 828 0.23 18.16 -0.46
C LEU A 828 0.93 17.12 0.43
N ASN A 829 2.01 17.53 1.07
CA ASN A 829 2.61 16.79 2.17
C ASN A 829 2.01 17.25 3.50
N SER A 830 0.89 16.66 3.93
CA SER A 830 0.21 17.05 5.16
C SER A 830 0.83 16.49 6.45
N HIS A 831 1.82 15.58 6.37
CA HIS A 831 2.31 14.80 7.51
C HIS A 831 3.81 14.94 7.72
N ALA A 832 4.26 14.68 8.95
CA ALA A 832 5.68 14.62 9.28
C ALA A 832 6.27 13.26 8.90
N GLY A 833 7.44 13.27 8.27
CA GLY A 833 8.25 12.10 8.00
C GLY A 833 8.74 11.50 9.32
N ILE A 834 8.36 10.25 9.60
CA ILE A 834 8.88 9.52 10.76
C ILE A 834 10.14 8.76 10.35
N GLN A 835 10.07 8.12 9.18
CA GLN A 835 11.11 7.29 8.59
C GLN A 835 11.04 7.38 7.07
N GLY A 836 12.19 7.19 6.43
CA GLY A 836 12.29 7.21 4.98
C GLY A 836 12.09 8.61 4.39
N THR A 837 11.73 8.65 3.11
CA THR A 837 11.36 9.87 2.40
C THR A 837 9.85 9.96 2.27
N SER A 838 9.28 11.08 2.71
CA SER A 838 7.86 11.40 2.66
C SER A 838 7.33 11.34 1.23
N ARG A 839 6.06 11.01 1.11
CA ARG A 839 5.33 10.97 -0.15
C ARG A 839 4.20 12.00 -0.06
N PRO A 840 4.33 13.16 -0.73
CA PRO A 840 3.25 14.15 -0.77
C PRO A 840 2.08 13.54 -1.53
N THR A 841 0.86 13.59 -1.00
CA THR A 841 -0.30 13.04 -1.68
C THR A 841 -0.70 13.96 -2.82
N HIS A 842 -1.00 13.40 -4.00
CA HIS A 842 -1.48 14.16 -5.16
C HIS A 842 -3.01 14.20 -5.14
N TYR A 843 -3.58 15.39 -5.25
CA TYR A 843 -5.02 15.64 -5.31
C TYR A 843 -5.34 16.22 -6.67
N HIS A 844 -6.30 15.61 -7.36
CA HIS A 844 -6.73 16.02 -8.69
C HIS A 844 -8.23 16.27 -8.69
N VAL A 845 -8.66 17.50 -8.97
CA VAL A 845 -10.06 17.91 -8.99
C VAL A 845 -10.61 17.64 -10.38
N LEU A 846 -11.45 16.60 -10.50
CA LEU A 846 -12.03 16.20 -11.79
C LEU A 846 -13.33 16.95 -12.10
N PHE A 847 -14.02 17.44 -11.07
CA PHE A 847 -15.30 18.13 -11.21
C PHE A 847 -15.52 19.05 -10.01
N ASP A 848 -15.93 20.29 -10.24
CA ASP A 848 -16.19 21.24 -9.15
C ASP A 848 -17.27 22.27 -9.48
N GLU A 849 -18.45 22.08 -8.90
CA GLU A 849 -19.55 23.04 -8.97
C GLU A 849 -19.63 23.95 -7.74
N ASN A 850 -18.92 23.61 -6.67
CA ASN A 850 -18.82 24.49 -5.50
C ASN A 850 -17.88 25.67 -5.77
N ARG A 851 -17.07 25.58 -6.82
CA ARG A 851 -16.16 26.63 -7.33
C ARG A 851 -15.13 27.03 -6.29
N PHE A 852 -14.45 26.04 -5.72
CA PHE A 852 -13.33 26.26 -4.83
C PHE A 852 -12.22 27.02 -5.53
N THR A 853 -11.63 27.98 -4.83
CA THR A 853 -10.29 28.44 -5.18
C THR A 853 -9.23 27.41 -4.78
N ALA A 854 -8.03 27.52 -5.37
CA ALA A 854 -6.90 26.68 -5.02
C ALA A 854 -6.58 26.73 -3.52
N ASP A 855 -6.52 27.95 -2.94
CA ASP A 855 -6.20 28.15 -1.53
C ASP A 855 -7.25 27.53 -0.59
N GLU A 856 -8.54 27.70 -0.89
CA GLU A 856 -9.63 27.15 -0.06
C GLU A 856 -9.58 25.62 -0.01
N LEU A 857 -9.44 24.97 -1.16
CA LEU A 857 -9.45 23.50 -1.22
C LEU A 857 -8.18 22.90 -0.62
N GLN A 858 -7.02 23.52 -0.87
CA GLN A 858 -5.75 23.09 -0.30
C GLN A 858 -5.74 23.24 1.22
N MET A 859 -6.21 24.37 1.75
CA MET A 859 -6.36 24.59 3.19
C MET A 859 -7.36 23.62 3.81
N LEU A 860 -8.53 23.42 3.21
CA LEU A 860 -9.52 22.46 3.69
C LEU A 860 -8.92 21.05 3.77
N THR A 861 -8.30 20.59 2.69
CA THR A 861 -7.70 19.26 2.60
C THR A 861 -6.60 19.08 3.65
N ASN A 862 -5.74 20.09 3.84
CA ASN A 862 -4.71 20.08 4.88
C ASN A 862 -5.31 20.05 6.29
N ASN A 863 -6.32 20.88 6.56
CA ASN A 863 -6.93 20.99 7.88
C ASN A 863 -7.62 19.69 8.30
N LEU A 864 -8.33 19.06 7.36
CA LEU A 864 -8.95 17.76 7.59
C LEU A 864 -7.91 16.70 8.00
N CYS A 865 -6.68 16.72 7.48
CA CYS A 865 -5.63 15.77 7.91
C CYS A 865 -5.31 15.80 9.41
N TYR A 866 -5.71 16.83 10.14
CA TYR A 866 -5.55 16.95 11.60
C TYR A 866 -6.73 16.39 12.42
N THR A 867 -7.83 15.98 11.78
CA THR A 867 -9.02 15.43 12.46
C THR A 867 -9.10 13.90 12.43
N TYR A 868 -8.01 13.23 12.00
CA TYR A 868 -7.96 11.77 12.03
C TYR A 868 -8.02 11.23 13.47
N ALA A 869 -9.06 10.47 13.77
CA ALA A 869 -9.44 10.12 15.14
C ALA A 869 -8.44 9.22 15.87
N ARG A 870 -7.60 8.47 15.15
CA ARG A 870 -6.80 7.38 15.74
C ARG A 870 -5.45 7.83 16.31
N CYS A 871 -5.04 9.07 16.11
CA CYS A 871 -3.78 9.59 16.65
C CYS A 871 -3.79 11.12 16.80
N THR A 872 -2.83 11.66 17.55
CA THR A 872 -2.59 13.11 17.67
C THR A 872 -1.51 13.57 16.69
N ARG A 873 -1.69 13.23 15.42
CA ARG A 873 -0.77 13.58 14.33
C ARG A 873 -1.57 13.88 13.07
N SER A 874 -1.06 14.80 12.26
CA SER A 874 -1.56 14.97 10.90
C SER A 874 -1.21 13.74 10.06
N VAL A 875 -2.18 13.23 9.32
CA VAL A 875 -2.03 12.06 8.45
C VAL A 875 -1.69 12.44 7.01
N SER A 876 -1.18 11.48 6.23
CA SER A 876 -0.69 11.69 4.87
C SER A 876 -1.79 11.85 3.82
N ILE A 877 -3.00 11.36 4.10
CA ILE A 877 -4.16 11.46 3.23
C ILE A 877 -5.33 11.99 4.03
N VAL A 878 -6.22 12.72 3.36
CA VAL A 878 -7.42 13.28 3.99
C VAL A 878 -8.24 12.19 4.69
N PRO A 879 -8.74 12.38 5.93
CA PRO A 879 -9.34 11.30 6.71
C PRO A 879 -10.53 10.58 6.08
N PRO A 880 -11.46 11.21 5.33
CA PRO A 880 -12.51 10.49 4.62
C PRO A 880 -11.94 9.37 3.72
N ALA A 881 -10.94 9.67 2.89
CA ALA A 881 -10.27 8.67 2.07
C ALA A 881 -9.57 7.59 2.93
N TYR A 882 -8.91 8.01 4.01
CA TYR A 882 -8.27 7.07 4.95
C TYR A 882 -9.29 6.11 5.57
N TYR A 883 -10.42 6.62 6.03
CA TYR A 883 -11.48 5.84 6.66
C TYR A 883 -12.12 4.87 5.66
N ALA A 884 -12.31 5.27 4.39
CA ALA A 884 -12.77 4.37 3.33
C ALA A 884 -11.82 3.18 3.15
N HIS A 885 -10.51 3.44 3.05
CA HIS A 885 -9.50 2.38 2.98
C HIS A 885 -9.54 1.45 4.21
N LEU A 886 -9.73 2.00 5.43
CA LEU A 886 -9.88 1.18 6.64
C LEU A 886 -11.15 0.32 6.61
N ALA A 887 -12.26 0.84 6.09
CA ALA A 887 -13.52 0.12 5.96
C ALA A 887 -13.44 -0.99 4.90
N ALA A 888 -12.84 -0.73 3.74
CA ALA A 888 -12.61 -1.74 2.70
C ALA A 888 -11.70 -2.88 3.20
N PHE A 889 -10.61 -2.52 3.88
CA PHE A 889 -9.71 -3.50 4.50
C PHE A 889 -10.40 -4.31 5.60
N ARG A 890 -11.27 -3.67 6.40
CA ARG A 890 -12.07 -4.37 7.41
C ARG A 890 -13.02 -5.38 6.76
N ALA A 891 -13.70 -4.99 5.70
CA ALA A 891 -14.66 -5.84 5.00
C ALA A 891 -14.01 -7.06 4.32
N ARG A 892 -12.74 -6.97 3.94
CA ARG A 892 -11.97 -8.13 3.44
C ARG A 892 -11.96 -9.30 4.43
N TYR A 893 -11.87 -9.00 5.73
CA TYR A 893 -11.91 -10.04 6.77
C TYR A 893 -13.26 -10.75 6.89
N TYR A 894 -14.35 -10.16 6.37
CA TYR A 894 -15.66 -10.80 6.42
C TYR A 894 -15.79 -11.93 5.39
N ILE A 895 -14.99 -11.90 4.31
CA ILE A 895 -14.99 -12.90 3.24
C ILE A 895 -14.01 -14.05 3.54
N GLU A 896 -12.85 -13.74 4.14
CA GLU A 896 -11.78 -14.73 4.35
C GLU A 896 -12.20 -15.96 5.17
N GLY A 897 -13.23 -15.84 6.02
CA GLY A 897 -13.73 -16.93 6.85
C GLY A 897 -14.50 -18.05 6.12
N ASP A 898 -14.94 -17.83 4.87
CA ASP A 898 -15.70 -18.85 4.12
C ASP A 898 -14.82 -19.68 3.18
N THR A 899 -13.58 -19.26 2.95
CA THR A 899 -12.66 -19.90 1.99
C THR A 899 -11.69 -20.91 2.63
N SER A 900 -11.57 -20.93 3.96
CA SER A 900 -10.61 -21.82 4.64
C SER A 900 -11.08 -23.26 4.82
N ASP A 901 -12.38 -23.54 4.74
CA ASP A 901 -12.94 -24.88 5.04
C ASP A 901 -13.45 -25.67 3.82
N SER A 902 -13.46 -25.09 2.61
CA SER A 902 -13.96 -25.77 1.39
C SER A 902 -12.87 -26.18 0.38
N GLY A 903 -11.60 -26.19 0.80
CA GLY A 903 -10.47 -26.65 -0.04
C GLY A 903 -10.35 -28.17 -0.21
N SER A 904 -11.41 -28.93 0.08
CA SER A 904 -11.42 -30.39 0.03
C SER A 904 -12.46 -30.88 -0.97
N SER A 905 -11.97 -31.54 -2.03
CA SER A 905 -12.67 -32.33 -3.05
C SER A 905 -13.45 -31.59 -4.16
N SER A 906 -12.83 -31.49 -5.34
CA SER A 906 -13.44 -31.98 -6.58
C SER A 906 -12.35 -32.19 -7.64
N GLY A 907 -12.09 -33.46 -7.95
CA GLY A 907 -11.20 -33.89 -9.00
C GLY A 907 -11.89 -33.87 -10.37
N ARG A 908 -11.13 -33.46 -11.38
CA ARG A 908 -11.14 -33.88 -12.79
C ARG A 908 -12.50 -33.96 -13.52
N GLY A 909 -12.71 -33.01 -14.43
CA GLY A 909 -13.48 -33.17 -15.66
C GLY A 909 -12.89 -32.26 -16.74
N SER A 910 -12.27 -32.86 -17.76
CA SER A 910 -11.74 -32.17 -18.94
C SER A 910 -12.89 -31.79 -19.86
N GLY A 911 -13.05 -30.49 -20.15
CA GLY A 911 -14.03 -29.97 -21.11
C GLY A 911 -13.64 -28.56 -21.53
N SER A 912 -13.10 -28.46 -22.75
CA SER A 912 -12.87 -27.20 -23.46
C SER A 912 -14.23 -26.55 -23.76
N GLY A 913 -14.56 -25.48 -23.05
CA GLY A 913 -15.74 -24.66 -23.29
C GLY A 913 -15.51 -23.25 -22.78
N THR A 914 -15.70 -22.28 -23.66
CA THR A 914 -15.78 -20.83 -23.39
C THR A 914 -16.62 -20.56 -22.14
N ARG A 915 -15.99 -20.13 -21.04
CA ARG A 915 -16.68 -19.69 -19.81
C ARG A 915 -16.66 -18.17 -19.72
N GLU A 916 -17.54 -17.53 -20.48
CA GLU A 916 -18.23 -16.34 -19.97
C GLU A 916 -19.37 -16.86 -19.07
N SER A 917 -19.08 -17.05 -17.80
CA SER A 917 -20.12 -17.25 -16.79
C SER A 917 -20.06 -16.07 -15.85
N ASN A 918 -21.13 -15.27 -15.83
CA ASN A 918 -21.43 -14.31 -14.75
C ASN A 918 -21.31 -15.03 -13.40
N LEU A 919 -20.13 -14.99 -12.79
CA LEU A 919 -19.96 -15.39 -11.40
C LEU A 919 -20.65 -14.31 -10.58
N LEU A 920 -21.89 -14.59 -10.16
CA LEU A 920 -22.64 -13.76 -9.22
C LEU A 920 -21.74 -13.48 -8.03
N VAL A 921 -21.32 -12.22 -7.89
CA VAL A 921 -20.49 -11.76 -6.78
C VAL A 921 -21.30 -11.98 -5.50
N GLN A 922 -20.81 -12.83 -4.59
CA GLN A 922 -21.51 -13.02 -3.33
C GLN A 922 -21.53 -11.71 -2.53
N PRO A 923 -22.71 -11.28 -2.04
CA PRO A 923 -22.82 -10.07 -1.25
C PRO A 923 -22.05 -10.24 0.08
N LEU A 924 -21.50 -9.14 0.58
CA LEU A 924 -20.85 -9.13 1.89
C LEU A 924 -21.88 -9.43 3.00
N PRO A 925 -21.47 -10.10 4.09
CA PRO A 925 -22.30 -10.18 5.28
C PRO A 925 -22.69 -8.78 5.77
N GLY A 926 -23.99 -8.59 6.03
CA GLY A 926 -24.51 -7.30 6.50
C GLY A 926 -23.95 -6.95 7.89
N ILE A 927 -23.29 -5.79 8.00
CA ILE A 927 -22.90 -5.22 9.29
C ILE A 927 -24.16 -4.83 10.07
N LYS A 928 -24.21 -5.10 11.37
CA LYS A 928 -25.36 -4.71 12.20
C LYS A 928 -25.48 -3.18 12.30
N GLU A 929 -26.72 -2.67 12.31
CA GLU A 929 -26.98 -1.22 12.27
C GLU A 929 -26.31 -0.44 13.41
N ASN A 930 -26.38 -0.98 14.63
CA ASN A 930 -25.73 -0.36 15.79
C ASN A 930 -24.20 -0.24 15.67
N VAL A 931 -23.56 -1.10 14.86
CA VAL A 931 -22.13 -1.03 14.54
C VAL A 931 -21.87 -0.06 13.38
N LYS A 932 -22.79 0.04 12.40
CA LYS A 932 -22.69 1.01 11.29
C LYS A 932 -22.79 2.46 11.78
N ASP A 933 -23.53 2.72 12.85
CA ASP A 933 -23.74 4.06 13.42
C ASP A 933 -22.49 4.63 14.11
N VAL A 934 -21.44 3.82 14.28
CA VAL A 934 -20.16 4.24 14.89
C VAL A 934 -19.00 4.01 13.94
N MET A 935 -17.84 4.59 14.27
CA MET A 935 -16.60 4.42 13.49
C MET A 935 -15.95 3.05 13.77
N PHE A 936 -16.64 1.94 13.51
CA PHE A 936 -16.21 0.58 13.83
C PHE A 936 -14.86 0.19 13.16
N PHE A 937 -14.57 0.79 12.00
CA PHE A 937 -13.33 0.62 11.25
C PHE A 937 -12.10 1.25 11.94
N CYS A 938 -12.31 2.08 12.98
CA CYS A 938 -11.24 2.78 13.68
C CYS A 938 -10.32 1.91 14.58
#